data_AF-A0A7Y0G829-F1
#
_entry.id   AF-A0A7Y0G829-F1
#
_cell.length_a   1.000
_cell.length_b   1.000
_cell.length_c   1.000
_cell.angle_alpha   90.00
_cell.angle_beta   90.00
_cell.angle_gamma   90.00
#
_symmetry.space_group_name_H-M   'P 1'
#
loop_
_entity.id
_entity.type
_entity.pdbx_description
1 polymer ?
#
loop_
_entity_poly.entity_id
_entity_poly.type
_entity_poly.pdbx_seq_one_letter_code
_entity_poly.pdbx_strand_id
1 'polypeptide(L)'
;MVEIELDGQKVEVLEGSTVMHAAEKAGTYIPHFCYHKKLSIAANCRMCLVDVEKAPKPMPACATPVTQGMIVRTKNDKAIKAQKGVMEFLLINHPLDCPICDQGGECQLQDLAVGYGAGESRYQEEKRVVFHKDVGPLISMQEMSRCIHCTRCVRFGQEVAGVMELGMSHRGEYAEIETFVGMSVDSELSGNMIDICPVGALTSKPFRYSARTWELSRRKSVSPHDSTGANLIVQVKNNKVMRVVPLENEEINECWIADRDRFSYEALNTDDRLLSPMLKQGGEWKTVDWQTALEYVANGLKQIKAEYGADSIGTLASPHSTLEELHLAASLMRGLGSENIDYRLRNAEFSTSTAVRWLGTSIASLSQLQSALVVGSNLRKDHPLFAQRIRQSVRNGCALSTINSTFQLASSDAWAMPIANTLLAAPESWAQALADVAVAISAEKCVPAPVAGQASEAARAIAASLLRGERKAILLGNAAAHHANAASLLALANWIGAQTGASVGYLTEAANTVGAQLANAVPAGTGLNAGQMLDGTLKAVILLNNEPEFDSAPGGRAITSLNACQMVVTLSPFKANMSFSDVLLPIAPFTETPGTFVNAEGRMQGFHAVVKPLAETRPAWKVLRVLANLLDLPGFDFESSSDVLEQIPGVVAGQVAADRLSNASQGDIVVAADSGPAPAVASIYQLDGLVRRATSLQLTADARKAAAFEEVSA
;
A
#
# COMPACT_ATOMS: atom_id res chain seq x y z
N MET A 1 13.26 34.10 -8.41
CA MET A 1 11.92 34.10 -9.01
C MET A 1 12.01 34.79 -10.36
N VAL A 2 11.28 34.31 -11.35
CA VAL A 2 11.23 34.85 -12.72
C VAL A 2 9.80 35.29 -12.99
N GLU A 3 9.60 36.54 -13.42
CA GLU A 3 8.29 37.08 -13.82
C GLU A 3 8.10 36.91 -15.32
N ILE A 4 6.93 36.38 -15.71
CA ILE A 4 6.47 36.30 -17.10
C ILE A 4 5.08 36.92 -17.25
N GLU A 5 4.67 37.23 -18.48
CA GLU A 5 3.30 37.57 -18.83
C GLU A 5 2.66 36.39 -19.59
N LEU A 6 1.59 35.82 -19.04
CA LEU A 6 0.84 34.71 -19.63
C LEU A 6 -0.59 35.17 -19.90
N ASP A 7 -0.97 35.26 -21.18
CA ASP A 7 -2.26 35.78 -21.64
C ASP A 7 -2.63 37.14 -21.02
N GLY A 8 -1.64 38.03 -20.84
CA GLY A 8 -1.80 39.35 -20.22
C GLY A 8 -1.73 39.37 -18.69
N GLN A 9 -1.64 38.20 -18.04
CA GLN A 9 -1.47 38.08 -16.59
C GLN A 9 0.00 37.95 -16.20
N LYS A 10 0.46 38.75 -15.25
CA LYS A 10 1.79 38.58 -14.66
C LYS A 10 1.83 37.38 -13.72
N VAL A 11 2.85 36.53 -13.89
CA VAL A 11 3.02 35.31 -13.10
C VAL A 11 4.50 35.18 -12.73
N GLU A 12 4.78 35.01 -11.45
CA GLU A 12 6.13 34.73 -10.96
C GLU A 12 6.31 33.25 -10.66
N VAL A 13 7.38 32.62 -11.15
CA VAL A 13 7.72 31.22 -10.84
C VAL A 13 9.18 31.07 -10.44
N LEU A 14 9.54 29.90 -9.91
CA LEU A 14 10.93 29.57 -9.59
C LEU A 14 11.76 29.50 -10.87
N GLU A 15 13.03 29.91 -10.79
CA GLU A 15 13.97 29.79 -11.91
C GLU A 15 14.15 28.32 -12.30
N GLY A 16 14.26 28.03 -13.60
CA GLY A 16 14.27 26.66 -14.14
C GLY A 16 12.87 26.06 -14.36
N SER A 17 11.79 26.75 -13.97
CA SER A 17 10.42 26.32 -14.28
C SER A 17 10.12 26.37 -15.78
N THR A 18 9.14 25.58 -16.22
CA THR A 18 8.65 25.60 -17.60
C THR A 18 7.44 26.53 -17.74
N VAL A 19 7.08 26.87 -18.97
CA VAL A 19 5.83 27.59 -19.27
C VAL A 19 4.61 26.83 -18.71
N MET A 20 4.64 25.49 -18.70
CA MET A 20 3.56 24.69 -18.09
C MET A 20 3.40 24.97 -16.59
N HIS A 21 4.50 25.07 -15.83
CA HIS A 21 4.44 25.40 -14.40
C HIS A 21 3.88 26.81 -14.16
N ALA A 22 4.22 27.77 -15.03
CA ALA A 22 3.65 29.11 -14.95
C ALA A 22 2.15 29.12 -15.27
N ALA A 23 1.72 28.32 -16.26
CA ALA A 23 0.31 28.15 -16.58
C ALA A 23 -0.49 27.52 -15.43
N GLU A 24 0.05 26.47 -14.79
CA GLU A 24 -0.54 25.86 -13.60
C GLU A 24 -0.68 26.87 -12.44
N LYS A 25 0.38 27.65 -12.16
CA LYS A 25 0.34 28.69 -11.13
C LYS A 25 -0.67 29.81 -11.45
N ALA A 26 -0.89 30.09 -12.74
CA ALA A 26 -1.87 31.06 -13.21
C ALA A 26 -3.30 30.51 -13.30
N GLY A 27 -3.52 29.21 -13.05
CA GLY A 27 -4.82 28.57 -13.28
C GLY A 27 -5.21 28.47 -14.76
N THR A 28 -4.25 28.56 -15.68
CA THR A 28 -4.48 28.45 -17.12
C THR A 28 -4.21 27.02 -17.61
N TYR A 29 -5.23 26.38 -18.15
CA TYR A 29 -5.09 25.05 -18.74
C TYR A 29 -4.45 25.09 -20.12
N ILE A 30 -3.36 24.34 -20.30
CA ILE A 30 -2.73 24.10 -21.60
C ILE A 30 -2.95 22.62 -21.99
N PRO A 31 -3.52 22.32 -23.18
CA PRO A 31 -3.82 20.94 -23.57
C PRO A 31 -2.53 20.12 -23.74
N HIS A 32 -2.50 18.89 -23.23
CA HIS A 32 -1.30 18.05 -23.26
C HIS A 32 -1.64 16.56 -23.18
N PHE A 33 -0.81 15.71 -23.81
CA PHE A 33 -0.94 14.25 -23.74
C PHE A 33 0.26 13.53 -23.13
N CYS A 34 1.49 13.97 -23.40
CA CYS A 34 2.68 13.29 -22.87
C CYS A 34 3.20 13.90 -21.57
N TYR A 35 2.90 15.18 -21.31
CA TYR A 35 3.25 15.81 -20.04
C TYR A 35 2.49 15.14 -18.90
N HIS A 36 3.17 14.85 -17.80
CA HIS A 36 2.58 14.40 -16.55
C HIS A 36 3.48 14.95 -15.44
N LYS A 37 2.91 15.59 -14.42
CA LYS A 37 3.67 16.32 -13.38
C LYS A 37 4.69 15.47 -12.61
N LYS A 38 4.49 14.14 -12.57
CA LYS A 38 5.39 13.17 -11.90
C LYS A 38 6.30 12.37 -12.85
N LEU A 39 6.34 12.69 -14.15
CA LEU A 39 7.21 12.03 -15.13
C LEU A 39 8.15 13.04 -15.79
N SER A 40 9.29 12.57 -16.29
CA SER A 40 10.22 13.40 -17.06
C SER A 40 9.55 14.03 -18.28
N ILE A 41 10.07 15.16 -18.75
CA ILE A 41 9.50 15.89 -19.89
C ILE A 41 9.88 15.19 -21.20
N ALA A 42 8.89 14.70 -21.95
CA ALA A 42 9.12 14.03 -23.24
C ALA A 42 8.92 14.95 -24.47
N ALA A 43 7.95 15.87 -24.42
CA ALA A 43 7.59 16.78 -25.52
C ALA A 43 7.30 16.12 -26.90
N ASN A 44 7.01 14.82 -26.97
CA ASN A 44 6.73 14.09 -28.22
C ASN A 44 5.32 14.32 -28.80
N CYS A 45 4.30 14.57 -27.98
CA CYS A 45 2.92 14.74 -28.47
C CYS A 45 2.64 16.10 -29.13
N ARG A 46 3.43 17.14 -28.81
CA ARG A 46 3.26 18.53 -29.29
C ARG A 46 1.90 19.19 -29.04
N MET A 47 1.00 18.62 -28.24
CA MET A 47 -0.31 19.22 -27.99
C MET A 47 -0.24 20.54 -27.20
N CYS A 48 0.80 20.73 -26.38
CA CYS A 48 0.99 21.92 -25.54
C CYS A 48 1.69 23.10 -26.26
N LEU A 49 1.58 23.18 -27.58
CA LEU A 49 2.19 24.27 -28.34
C LEU A 49 1.50 25.61 -28.00
N VAL A 50 2.30 26.60 -27.62
CA VAL A 50 1.88 27.98 -27.30
C VAL A 50 2.72 28.98 -28.09
N ASP A 51 2.24 30.21 -28.23
CA ASP A 51 2.99 31.27 -28.89
C ASP A 51 3.82 32.06 -27.88
N VAL A 52 5.14 31.93 -27.96
CA VAL A 52 6.08 32.72 -27.18
C VAL A 52 6.53 33.91 -28.02
N GLU A 53 6.45 35.12 -27.47
CA GLU A 53 6.85 36.32 -28.19
C GLU A 53 8.31 36.22 -28.66
N LYS A 54 8.58 36.72 -29.88
CA LYS A 54 9.88 36.65 -30.57
C LYS A 54 10.32 35.23 -30.95
N ALA A 55 9.55 34.18 -30.63
CA ALA A 55 9.80 32.83 -31.16
C ALA A 55 9.19 32.68 -32.56
N PRO A 56 9.97 32.23 -33.58
CA PRO A 56 9.48 32.14 -34.96
C PRO A 56 8.41 31.05 -35.15
N LYS A 57 8.31 30.10 -34.23
CA LYS A 57 7.39 28.96 -34.26
C LYS A 57 6.74 28.75 -32.89
N PRO A 58 5.55 28.14 -32.82
CA PRO A 58 4.96 27.74 -31.55
C PRO A 58 5.93 26.86 -30.77
N MET A 59 5.99 27.07 -29.46
CA MET A 59 6.92 26.41 -28.56
C MET A 59 6.17 25.44 -27.63
N PRO A 60 6.73 24.26 -27.30
CA PRO A 60 6.09 23.33 -26.39
C PRO A 60 6.14 23.86 -24.96
N ALA A 61 4.98 24.15 -24.36
CA ALA A 61 4.91 24.71 -23.01
C ALA A 61 5.55 23.79 -21.95
N CYS A 62 5.44 22.47 -22.14
CA CYS A 62 5.98 21.49 -21.20
C CYS A 62 7.51 21.43 -21.11
N ALA A 63 8.23 21.98 -22.10
CA ALA A 63 9.69 21.87 -22.20
C ALA A 63 10.39 23.22 -22.34
N THR A 64 9.65 24.30 -22.56
CA THR A 64 10.21 25.65 -22.74
C THR A 64 10.44 26.25 -21.35
N PRO A 65 11.70 26.50 -20.93
CA PRO A 65 11.98 27.16 -19.66
C PRO A 65 11.50 28.62 -19.70
N VAL A 66 11.01 29.14 -18.59
CA VAL A 66 10.64 30.55 -18.49
C VAL A 66 11.88 31.44 -18.41
N THR A 67 11.79 32.64 -18.96
CA THR A 67 12.83 33.68 -18.84
C THR A 67 12.18 35.00 -18.42
N GLN A 68 12.96 35.89 -17.79
CA GLN A 68 12.44 37.16 -17.27
C GLN A 68 11.81 37.99 -18.39
N GLY A 69 10.56 38.43 -18.18
CA GLY A 69 9.81 39.23 -19.14
C GLY A 69 9.34 38.45 -20.37
N MET A 70 9.37 37.10 -20.33
CA MET A 70 8.78 36.28 -21.39
C MET A 70 7.28 36.56 -21.50
N ILE A 71 6.78 36.77 -22.74
CA ILE A 71 5.36 36.92 -23.02
C ILE A 71 4.86 35.66 -23.74
N VAL A 72 3.85 35.00 -23.17
CA VAL A 72 3.25 33.76 -23.66
C VAL A 72 1.79 33.99 -23.98
N ARG A 73 1.36 33.59 -25.18
CA ARG A 73 -0.03 33.65 -25.65
C ARG A 73 -0.51 32.23 -25.92
N THR A 74 -1.49 31.76 -25.17
CA THR A 74 -2.03 30.39 -25.29
C THR A 74 -3.25 30.31 -26.20
N LYS A 75 -3.92 31.45 -26.44
CA LYS A 75 -5.22 31.55 -27.12
C LYS A 75 -5.21 32.31 -28.45
N ASN A 76 -4.05 32.72 -28.96
CA ASN A 76 -4.00 33.41 -30.24
C ASN A 76 -4.09 32.43 -31.43
N ASP A 77 -4.34 32.96 -32.62
CA ASP A 77 -4.53 32.16 -33.84
C ASP A 77 -3.37 31.20 -34.10
N LYS A 78 -2.12 31.63 -33.83
CA LYS A 78 -0.92 30.82 -34.03
C LYS A 78 -0.88 29.61 -33.10
N ALA A 79 -1.20 29.78 -31.82
CA ALA A 79 -1.27 28.68 -30.85
C ALA A 79 -2.43 27.73 -31.16
N ILE A 80 -3.64 28.26 -31.38
CA ILE A 80 -4.84 27.46 -31.66
C ILE A 80 -4.67 26.65 -32.95
N LYS A 81 -4.14 27.24 -34.01
CA LYS A 81 -3.90 26.54 -35.28
C LYS A 81 -2.89 25.40 -35.12
N ALA A 82 -1.86 25.59 -34.30
CA ALA A 82 -0.89 24.53 -34.00
C ALA A 82 -1.53 23.37 -33.24
N GLN A 83 -2.34 23.66 -32.22
CA GLN A 83 -3.05 22.65 -31.42
C GLN A 83 -4.05 21.85 -32.27
N LYS A 84 -4.83 22.53 -33.14
CA LYS A 84 -5.74 21.87 -34.09
C LYS A 84 -5.01 20.96 -35.07
N GLY A 85 -3.88 21.41 -35.61
CA GLY A 85 -3.05 20.59 -36.51
C GLY A 85 -2.49 19.35 -35.81
N VAL A 86 -2.02 19.48 -34.55
CA VAL A 86 -1.57 18.34 -33.76
C VAL A 86 -2.70 17.36 -33.48
N MET A 87 -3.89 17.86 -33.11
CA MET A 87 -5.06 17.02 -32.89
C MET A 87 -5.43 16.22 -34.13
N GLU A 88 -5.40 16.84 -35.31
CA GLU A 88 -5.61 16.14 -36.58
C GLU A 88 -4.61 14.99 -36.76
N PHE A 89 -3.30 15.24 -36.58
CA PHE A 89 -2.28 14.18 -36.70
C PHE A 89 -2.48 13.03 -35.71
N LEU A 90 -2.94 13.32 -34.49
CA LEU A 90 -3.23 12.27 -33.50
C LEU A 90 -4.43 11.42 -33.90
N LEU A 91 -5.44 12.00 -34.57
CA LEU A 91 -6.66 11.32 -34.98
C LEU A 91 -6.56 10.60 -36.33
N ILE A 92 -5.59 10.97 -37.19
CA ILE A 92 -5.38 10.35 -38.51
C ILE A 92 -5.31 8.83 -38.41
N ASN A 93 -4.49 8.30 -37.51
CA ASN A 93 -4.28 6.86 -37.35
C ASN A 93 -5.00 6.28 -36.11
N HIS A 94 -5.77 7.07 -35.39
CA HIS A 94 -6.58 6.59 -34.26
C HIS A 94 -7.85 5.87 -34.77
N PRO A 95 -8.20 4.69 -34.24
CA PRO A 95 -9.37 3.94 -34.68
C PRO A 95 -10.68 4.56 -34.17
N LEU A 96 -11.77 4.28 -34.87
CA LEU A 96 -13.12 4.75 -34.51
C LEU A 96 -13.78 3.87 -33.43
N ASP A 97 -13.02 3.60 -32.38
CA ASP A 97 -13.37 2.64 -31.33
C ASP A 97 -14.16 3.26 -30.18
N CYS A 98 -14.46 4.56 -30.20
CA CYS A 98 -15.06 5.27 -29.07
C CYS A 98 -16.28 4.56 -28.44
N PRO A 99 -17.20 3.91 -29.20
CA PRO A 99 -18.32 3.16 -28.60
C PRO A 99 -17.90 1.93 -27.79
N ILE A 100 -16.88 1.20 -28.27
CA ILE A 100 -16.41 -0.04 -27.66
C ILE A 100 -15.27 0.19 -26.66
N CYS A 101 -14.60 1.33 -26.72
CA CYS A 101 -13.49 1.71 -25.86
C CYS A 101 -13.94 1.93 -24.41
N ASP A 102 -13.29 1.27 -23.45
CA ASP A 102 -13.62 1.42 -22.02
C ASP A 102 -13.27 2.78 -21.44
N GLN A 103 -12.31 3.48 -22.03
CA GLN A 103 -12.02 4.87 -21.66
C GLN A 103 -13.03 5.87 -22.24
N GLY A 104 -13.99 5.44 -23.08
CA GLY A 104 -15.03 6.34 -23.59
C GLY A 104 -15.73 7.08 -22.45
N GLY A 105 -15.77 8.42 -22.52
CA GLY A 105 -16.31 9.29 -21.48
C GLY A 105 -15.32 9.73 -20.38
N GLU A 106 -14.12 9.17 -20.34
CA GLU A 106 -13.00 9.61 -19.49
C GLU A 106 -11.67 9.68 -20.27
N CYS A 107 -11.78 9.73 -21.61
CA CYS A 107 -10.64 9.72 -22.52
C CYS A 107 -10.17 11.16 -22.76
N GLN A 108 -8.93 11.45 -22.35
CA GLN A 108 -8.34 12.78 -22.58
C GLN A 108 -8.30 13.14 -24.07
N LEU A 109 -8.10 12.16 -24.96
CA LEU A 109 -8.11 12.40 -26.41
C LEU A 109 -9.49 12.80 -26.92
N GLN A 110 -10.55 12.18 -26.39
CA GLN A 110 -11.92 12.52 -26.73
C GLN A 110 -12.24 13.97 -26.31
N ASP A 111 -11.96 14.31 -25.05
CA ASP A 111 -12.26 15.63 -24.50
C ASP A 111 -11.47 16.75 -25.23
N LEU A 112 -10.18 16.52 -25.48
CA LEU A 112 -9.36 17.48 -26.20
C LEU A 112 -9.71 17.56 -27.68
N ALA A 113 -10.19 16.49 -28.31
CA ALA A 113 -10.65 16.54 -29.70
C ALA A 113 -11.91 17.42 -29.83
N VAL A 114 -12.84 17.36 -28.86
CA VAL A 114 -14.03 18.22 -28.84
C VAL A 114 -13.64 19.70 -28.65
N GLY A 115 -12.72 19.98 -27.73
CA GLY A 115 -12.32 21.37 -27.42
C GLY A 115 -11.31 22.00 -28.39
N TYR A 116 -10.38 21.20 -28.92
CA TYR A 116 -9.20 21.67 -29.67
C TYR A 116 -9.04 21.02 -31.05
N GLY A 117 -9.98 20.17 -31.48
CA GLY A 117 -10.00 19.57 -32.82
C GLY A 117 -10.73 20.40 -33.87
N ALA A 118 -10.75 19.90 -35.11
CA ALA A 118 -11.64 20.37 -36.16
C ALA A 118 -12.98 19.59 -36.12
N GLY A 119 -14.04 20.16 -36.69
CA GLY A 119 -15.36 19.52 -36.73
C GLY A 119 -15.47 18.35 -37.71
N GLU A 120 -14.52 18.19 -38.62
CA GLU A 120 -14.51 17.14 -39.66
C GLU A 120 -13.08 16.63 -39.91
N SER A 121 -12.96 15.38 -40.36
CA SER A 121 -11.69 14.77 -40.79
C SER A 121 -11.47 15.04 -42.28
N ARG A 122 -10.24 15.38 -42.64
CA ARG A 122 -9.78 15.46 -44.04
C ARG A 122 -9.03 14.20 -44.49
N TYR A 123 -8.72 13.30 -43.56
CA TYR A 123 -8.00 12.06 -43.85
C TYR A 123 -8.95 10.97 -44.36
N GLN A 124 -8.69 10.47 -45.56
CA GLN A 124 -9.51 9.48 -46.28
C GLN A 124 -8.76 8.16 -46.57
N GLU A 125 -7.48 8.09 -46.19
CA GLU A 125 -6.65 6.92 -46.44
C GLU A 125 -6.89 5.82 -45.40
N GLU A 126 -6.31 4.65 -45.64
CA GLU A 126 -6.32 3.56 -44.67
C GLU A 126 -5.58 3.97 -43.38
N LYS A 127 -6.12 3.52 -42.25
CA LYS A 127 -5.52 3.71 -40.93
C LYS A 127 -4.62 2.52 -40.61
N ARG A 128 -3.51 2.78 -39.93
CA ARG A 128 -2.67 1.70 -39.41
C ARG A 128 -3.43 0.81 -38.43
N VAL A 129 -3.03 -0.45 -38.34
CA VAL A 129 -3.52 -1.42 -37.36
C VAL A 129 -2.33 -1.97 -36.59
N VAL A 130 -2.43 -1.98 -35.26
CA VAL A 130 -1.43 -2.55 -34.37
C VAL A 130 -2.05 -3.77 -33.69
N PHE A 131 -1.35 -4.91 -33.76
CA PHE A 131 -1.87 -6.16 -33.22
C PHE A 131 -1.85 -6.16 -31.68
N HIS A 132 -2.79 -6.90 -31.09
CA HIS A 132 -2.92 -7.05 -29.64
C HIS A 132 -1.67 -7.68 -29.03
N LYS A 133 -1.41 -7.34 -27.77
CA LYS A 133 -0.28 -7.86 -26.98
C LYS A 133 -0.80 -8.41 -25.67
N ASP A 134 -0.24 -9.53 -25.22
CA ASP A 134 -0.51 -10.05 -23.87
C ASP A 134 0.66 -9.70 -22.97
N VAL A 135 0.37 -8.98 -21.88
CA VAL A 135 1.37 -8.43 -20.96
C VAL A 135 1.09 -8.79 -19.51
N GLY A 136 0.27 -9.83 -19.29
CA GLY A 136 -0.06 -10.31 -17.97
C GLY A 136 -1.54 -10.11 -17.60
N PRO A 137 -1.89 -10.39 -16.33
CA PRO A 137 -3.29 -10.50 -15.91
C PRO A 137 -3.94 -9.15 -15.57
N LEU A 138 -3.17 -8.09 -15.34
CA LEU A 138 -3.67 -6.81 -14.79
C LEU A 138 -3.99 -5.77 -15.87
N ILE A 139 -3.11 -5.62 -16.85
CA ILE A 139 -3.22 -4.62 -17.92
C ILE A 139 -3.65 -5.30 -19.22
N SER A 140 -4.63 -4.71 -19.91
CA SER A 140 -5.02 -5.10 -21.25
C SER A 140 -4.34 -4.23 -22.29
N MET A 141 -3.64 -4.87 -23.23
CA MET A 141 -3.06 -4.28 -24.45
C MET A 141 -3.73 -4.83 -25.71
N GLN A 142 -5.06 -5.03 -25.64
CA GLN A 142 -5.83 -5.60 -26.74
C GLN A 142 -6.04 -4.60 -27.90
N GLU A 143 -6.07 -3.29 -27.61
CA GLU A 143 -6.36 -2.26 -28.61
C GLU A 143 -5.24 -1.23 -28.75
N MET A 144 -4.04 -1.74 -29.05
CA MET A 144 -2.86 -0.89 -29.24
C MET A 144 -2.93 0.03 -30.46
N SER A 145 -3.87 -0.20 -31.39
CA SER A 145 -4.20 0.77 -32.45
C SER A 145 -4.64 2.13 -31.87
N ARG A 146 -5.20 2.15 -30.64
CA ARG A 146 -5.59 3.39 -29.94
C ARG A 146 -4.39 4.18 -29.41
N CYS A 147 -3.19 3.59 -29.33
CA CYS A 147 -2.03 4.23 -28.75
C CYS A 147 -1.54 5.42 -29.59
N ILE A 148 -1.29 6.54 -28.92
CA ILE A 148 -0.81 7.80 -29.53
C ILE A 148 0.69 8.05 -29.31
N HIS A 149 1.43 7.05 -28.83
CA HIS A 149 2.88 7.12 -28.62
C HIS A 149 3.35 8.28 -27.71
N CYS A 150 2.56 8.59 -26.68
CA CYS A 150 2.92 9.62 -25.69
C CYS A 150 4.03 9.18 -24.72
N THR A 151 4.40 7.89 -24.74
CA THR A 151 5.43 7.25 -23.91
C THR A 151 5.29 7.47 -22.39
N ARG A 152 4.09 7.78 -21.88
CA ARG A 152 3.84 7.91 -20.43
C ARG A 152 4.07 6.57 -19.71
N CYS A 153 3.54 5.45 -20.26
CA CYS A 153 3.71 4.12 -19.68
C CYS A 153 5.18 3.68 -19.58
N VAL A 154 5.96 3.89 -20.65
CA VAL A 154 7.40 3.61 -20.69
C VAL A 154 8.15 4.39 -19.61
N ARG A 155 7.95 5.71 -19.55
CA ARG A 155 8.56 6.58 -18.54
C ARG A 155 8.12 6.23 -17.12
N PHE A 156 6.85 5.88 -16.92
CA PHE A 156 6.37 5.44 -15.62
C PHE A 156 7.07 4.18 -15.15
N GLY A 157 7.16 3.15 -16.01
CA GLY A 157 7.90 1.93 -15.72
C GLY A 157 9.34 2.24 -15.30
N GLN A 158 10.05 3.00 -16.13
CA GLN A 158 11.45 3.34 -15.90
C GLN A 158 11.69 4.21 -14.65
N GLU A 159 10.88 5.25 -14.45
CA GLU A 159 11.18 6.34 -13.50
C GLU A 159 10.50 6.19 -12.15
N VAL A 160 9.27 5.64 -12.15
CA VAL A 160 8.43 5.53 -10.96
C VAL A 160 8.44 4.09 -10.46
N ALA A 161 8.12 3.11 -11.33
CA ALA A 161 8.13 1.69 -11.00
C ALA A 161 9.56 1.14 -10.85
N GLY A 162 10.53 1.78 -11.50
CA GLY A 162 11.95 1.38 -11.49
C GLY A 162 12.30 0.23 -12.43
N VAL A 163 11.34 -0.26 -13.22
CA VAL A 163 11.50 -1.34 -14.20
C VAL A 163 10.88 -0.92 -15.52
N MET A 164 11.70 -0.83 -16.57
CA MET A 164 11.24 -0.50 -17.91
C MET A 164 10.69 -1.75 -18.62
N GLU A 165 9.47 -2.15 -18.24
CA GLU A 165 8.81 -3.35 -18.79
C GLU A 165 8.22 -3.12 -20.18
N LEU A 166 7.85 -1.87 -20.47
CA LEU A 166 7.40 -1.42 -21.79
C LEU A 166 8.46 -0.54 -22.45
N GLY A 167 8.66 -0.75 -23.74
CA GLY A 167 9.49 0.08 -24.61
C GLY A 167 8.73 0.55 -25.85
N MET A 168 9.41 1.33 -26.70
CA MET A 168 8.89 1.70 -28.03
C MET A 168 9.84 1.11 -29.09
N SER A 169 9.37 0.11 -29.83
CA SER A 169 10.10 -0.50 -30.94
C SER A 169 9.78 0.20 -32.26
N HIS A 170 10.53 -0.15 -33.31
CA HIS A 170 10.40 0.38 -34.67
C HIS A 170 10.55 1.92 -34.75
N ARG A 171 10.09 2.53 -35.85
CA ARG A 171 10.20 3.98 -36.12
C ARG A 171 9.07 4.49 -36.99
N GLY A 172 8.79 5.79 -36.89
CA GLY A 172 7.78 6.45 -37.70
C GLY A 172 6.36 5.96 -37.37
N GLU A 173 5.54 5.74 -38.39
CA GLU A 173 4.17 5.25 -38.22
C GLU A 173 4.09 3.80 -37.70
N TYR A 174 5.14 3.01 -37.90
CA TYR A 174 5.27 1.62 -37.45
C TYR A 174 5.78 1.51 -36.02
N ALA A 175 6.00 2.62 -35.31
CA ALA A 175 6.39 2.56 -33.90
C ALA A 175 5.32 1.83 -33.08
N GLU A 176 5.74 0.96 -32.16
CA GLU A 176 4.82 0.21 -31.30
C GLU A 176 5.27 0.27 -29.84
N ILE A 177 4.31 0.41 -28.92
CA ILE A 177 4.57 0.21 -27.49
C ILE A 177 4.39 -1.26 -27.18
N GLU A 178 5.43 -1.89 -26.65
CA GLU A 178 5.45 -3.33 -26.38
C GLU A 178 6.47 -3.73 -25.33
N THR A 179 6.40 -4.99 -24.91
CA THR A 179 7.40 -5.64 -24.08
C THR A 179 8.53 -6.14 -24.97
N PHE A 180 9.77 -5.68 -24.78
CA PHE A 180 10.87 -5.93 -25.71
C PHE A 180 11.29 -7.42 -25.80
N VAL A 181 10.91 -8.25 -24.82
CA VAL A 181 11.27 -9.69 -24.74
C VAL A 181 10.03 -10.58 -24.58
N GLY A 182 8.84 -10.08 -24.92
CA GLY A 182 7.57 -10.83 -24.72
C GLY A 182 7.30 -11.24 -23.27
N MET A 183 7.94 -10.58 -22.31
CA MET A 183 7.75 -10.80 -20.88
C MET A 183 6.46 -10.16 -20.39
N SER A 184 5.89 -10.67 -19.30
CA SER A 184 4.79 -10.01 -18.57
C SER A 184 5.25 -8.69 -17.94
N VAL A 185 4.29 -7.80 -17.75
CA VAL A 185 4.41 -6.64 -16.87
C VAL A 185 4.05 -7.11 -15.46
N ASP A 186 5.05 -7.15 -14.58
CA ASP A 186 5.01 -7.74 -13.24
C ASP A 186 5.37 -6.74 -12.12
N SER A 187 5.64 -5.47 -12.44
CA SER A 187 5.79 -4.45 -11.40
C SER A 187 4.53 -4.34 -10.54
N GLU A 188 4.71 -4.26 -9.22
CA GLU A 188 3.67 -4.05 -8.22
C GLU A 188 2.96 -2.68 -8.29
N LEU A 189 3.43 -1.79 -9.17
CA LEU A 189 2.83 -0.48 -9.45
C LEU A 189 2.30 -0.40 -10.89
N SER A 190 2.27 -1.52 -11.63
CA SER A 190 2.02 -1.53 -13.07
C SER A 190 0.64 -0.99 -13.45
N GLY A 191 -0.38 -1.23 -12.63
CA GLY A 191 -1.75 -0.81 -12.86
C GLY A 191 -1.92 0.71 -12.97
N ASN A 192 -0.99 1.51 -12.43
CA ASN A 192 -1.00 2.97 -12.63
C ASN A 192 -0.72 3.37 -14.11
N MET A 193 -0.16 2.47 -14.93
CA MET A 193 -0.02 2.69 -16.37
C MET A 193 -1.38 2.87 -17.06
N ILE A 194 -2.45 2.31 -16.49
CA ILE A 194 -3.83 2.47 -16.97
C ILE A 194 -4.29 3.93 -16.77
N ASP A 195 -4.02 4.50 -15.60
CA ASP A 195 -4.47 5.86 -15.25
C ASP A 195 -3.70 6.93 -16.01
N ILE A 196 -2.39 6.76 -16.17
CA ILE A 196 -1.57 7.74 -16.89
C ILE A 196 -1.80 7.69 -18.40
N CYS A 197 -2.34 6.59 -18.93
CA CYS A 197 -2.59 6.45 -20.36
C CYS A 197 -3.73 7.39 -20.76
N PRO A 198 -3.48 8.40 -21.61
CA PRO A 198 -4.50 9.39 -21.97
C PRO A 198 -5.55 8.87 -22.96
N VAL A 199 -5.42 7.61 -23.38
CA VAL A 199 -6.23 6.92 -24.39
C VAL A 199 -6.49 5.48 -23.98
N GLY A 200 -7.53 4.85 -24.50
CA GLY A 200 -7.94 3.49 -24.12
C GLY A 200 -7.09 2.37 -24.71
N ALA A 201 -5.77 2.60 -24.85
CA ALA A 201 -4.80 1.60 -25.32
C ALA A 201 -4.33 0.67 -24.19
N LEU A 202 -4.21 1.22 -22.97
CA LEU A 202 -3.92 0.47 -21.75
C LEU A 202 -5.15 0.56 -20.85
N THR A 203 -5.82 -0.57 -20.62
CA THR A 203 -7.03 -0.62 -19.78
C THR A 203 -6.90 -1.69 -18.71
N SER A 204 -7.74 -1.63 -17.67
CA SER A 204 -7.77 -2.64 -16.62
C SER A 204 -8.38 -3.94 -17.18
N LYS A 205 -7.60 -5.03 -17.22
CA LYS A 205 -8.05 -6.33 -17.75
C LYS A 205 -9.22 -6.89 -16.93
N PRO A 206 -9.23 -6.83 -15.57
CA PRO A 206 -10.37 -7.30 -14.77
C PRO A 206 -11.65 -6.46 -14.91
N PHE A 207 -11.52 -5.14 -15.09
CA PHE A 207 -12.67 -4.24 -15.22
C PHE A 207 -13.25 -4.16 -16.64
N ARG A 208 -12.50 -4.63 -17.65
CA ARG A 208 -12.78 -4.43 -19.07
C ARG A 208 -14.22 -4.80 -19.43
N TYR A 209 -14.92 -3.90 -20.14
CA TYR A 209 -16.31 -4.05 -20.59
C TYR A 209 -17.39 -4.26 -19.51
N SER A 210 -17.07 -4.07 -18.22
CA SER A 210 -18.03 -4.28 -17.13
C SER A 210 -18.96 -3.08 -16.86
N ALA A 211 -18.49 -1.85 -17.12
CA ALA A 211 -19.26 -0.62 -16.94
C ALA A 211 -18.68 0.54 -17.76
N ARG A 212 -19.45 1.63 -17.87
CA ARG A 212 -18.99 2.93 -18.40
C ARG A 212 -18.82 3.95 -17.29
N THR A 213 -17.87 4.86 -17.46
CA THR A 213 -17.45 5.82 -16.42
C THR A 213 -18.57 6.75 -15.91
N TRP A 214 -19.56 7.06 -16.74
CA TRP A 214 -20.73 7.86 -16.36
C TRP A 214 -21.78 7.09 -15.56
N GLU A 215 -21.74 5.75 -15.56
CA GLU A 215 -22.59 4.91 -14.71
C GLU A 215 -22.03 4.77 -13.29
N LEU A 216 -20.76 5.17 -13.08
CA LEU A 216 -20.03 4.91 -11.85
C LEU A 216 -20.13 6.08 -10.87
N SER A 217 -20.66 5.77 -9.69
CA SER A 217 -20.54 6.63 -8.52
C SER A 217 -19.12 6.57 -7.97
N ARG A 218 -18.51 7.73 -7.69
CA ARG A 218 -17.17 7.85 -7.11
C ARG A 218 -17.28 8.13 -5.62
N ARG A 219 -16.58 7.37 -4.78
CA ARG A 219 -16.56 7.53 -3.32
C ARG A 219 -15.13 7.46 -2.81
N LYS A 220 -14.77 8.33 -1.86
CA LYS A 220 -13.42 8.37 -1.26
C LYS A 220 -13.29 7.25 -0.22
N SER A 221 -12.13 6.59 -0.18
CA SER A 221 -11.78 5.59 0.83
C SER A 221 -10.26 5.53 1.05
N VAL A 222 -9.80 4.60 1.89
CA VAL A 222 -8.39 4.36 2.25
C VAL A 222 -8.07 2.88 2.04
N SER A 223 -6.87 2.56 1.56
CA SER A 223 -6.45 1.16 1.35
C SER A 223 -6.30 0.39 2.67
N PRO A 224 -6.79 -0.85 2.76
CA PRO A 224 -6.70 -1.70 3.97
C PRO A 224 -5.48 -2.65 3.97
N HIS A 225 -4.59 -2.57 2.98
CA HIS A 225 -3.58 -3.63 2.76
C HIS A 225 -2.25 -3.36 3.46
N ASP A 226 -1.71 -2.16 3.37
CA ASP A 226 -0.39 -1.84 3.93
C ASP A 226 -0.40 -0.56 4.74
N SER A 227 0.69 -0.32 5.44
CA SER A 227 0.85 0.82 6.32
C SER A 227 1.02 2.17 5.60
N THR A 228 0.92 2.22 4.26
CA THR A 228 0.90 3.50 3.53
C THR A 228 -0.41 4.24 3.82
N GLY A 229 -1.53 3.50 3.86
CA GLY A 229 -2.87 4.08 3.91
C GLY A 229 -3.17 4.91 2.66
N ALA A 230 -2.89 4.34 1.48
CA ALA A 230 -3.06 5.03 0.20
C ALA A 230 -4.51 5.50 0.01
N ASN A 231 -4.69 6.71 -0.52
CA ASN A 231 -6.00 7.31 -0.71
C ASN A 231 -6.65 6.81 -2.01
N LEU A 232 -7.91 6.41 -1.91
CA LEU A 232 -8.63 5.70 -2.98
C LEU A 232 -9.88 6.47 -3.42
N ILE A 233 -10.20 6.38 -4.71
CA ILE A 233 -11.56 6.54 -5.22
C ILE A 233 -12.09 5.16 -5.60
N VAL A 234 -13.07 4.68 -4.84
CA VAL A 234 -13.81 3.46 -5.14
C VAL A 234 -14.98 3.80 -6.05
N GLN A 235 -15.08 3.09 -7.17
CA GLN A 235 -16.10 3.32 -8.18
C GLN A 235 -17.16 2.21 -8.13
N VAL A 236 -18.42 2.63 -8.01
CA VAL A 236 -19.55 1.76 -7.64
C VAL A 236 -20.67 1.84 -8.69
N LYS A 237 -21.26 0.69 -9.00
CA LYS A 237 -22.47 0.55 -9.82
C LYS A 237 -23.43 -0.41 -9.14
N ASN A 238 -24.70 -0.04 -9.00
CA ASN A 238 -25.75 -0.92 -8.43
C ASN A 238 -25.35 -1.58 -7.09
N ASN A 239 -24.75 -0.80 -6.19
CA ASN A 239 -24.25 -1.26 -4.89
C ASN A 239 -23.13 -2.33 -4.96
N LYS A 240 -22.44 -2.44 -6.10
CA LYS A 240 -21.25 -3.27 -6.27
C LYS A 240 -20.04 -2.39 -6.57
N VAL A 241 -18.92 -2.71 -5.93
CA VAL A 241 -17.62 -2.11 -6.27
C VAL A 241 -17.18 -2.67 -7.61
N MET A 242 -16.91 -1.78 -8.56
CA MET A 242 -16.55 -2.15 -9.94
C MET A 242 -15.06 -1.99 -10.22
N ARG A 243 -14.42 -0.95 -9.67
CA ARG A 243 -12.96 -0.74 -9.73
C ARG A 243 -12.50 0.27 -8.68
N VAL A 244 -11.20 0.32 -8.45
CA VAL A 244 -10.54 1.28 -7.56
C VAL A 244 -9.48 2.06 -8.36
N VAL A 245 -9.43 3.38 -8.15
CA VAL A 245 -8.44 4.29 -8.76
C VAL A 245 -7.84 5.18 -7.67
N PRO A 246 -6.63 5.75 -7.85
CA PRO A 246 -5.99 6.59 -6.84
C PRO A 246 -6.79 7.88 -6.60
N LEU A 247 -6.88 8.29 -5.34
CA LEU A 247 -7.14 9.68 -4.95
C LEU A 247 -5.78 10.33 -4.69
N GLU A 248 -5.56 11.50 -5.30
CA GLU A 248 -4.29 12.19 -5.18
C GLU A 248 -4.09 12.78 -3.77
N ASN A 249 -2.93 12.49 -3.18
CA ASN A 249 -2.47 13.05 -1.92
C ASN A 249 -0.92 13.09 -1.90
N GLU A 250 -0.36 14.28 -2.09
CA GLU A 250 1.09 14.51 -2.15
C GLU A 250 1.85 14.06 -0.89
N GLU A 251 1.20 14.07 0.28
CA GLU A 251 1.83 13.67 1.55
C GLU A 251 1.91 12.15 1.72
N ILE A 252 1.05 11.39 1.03
CA ILE A 252 0.93 9.94 1.19
C ILE A 252 1.34 9.23 -0.10
N ASN A 253 0.43 9.11 -1.06
CA ASN A 253 0.58 8.24 -2.22
C ASN A 253 0.85 8.99 -3.54
N GLU A 254 1.05 10.31 -3.50
CA GLU A 254 1.09 11.19 -4.67
C GLU A 254 -0.16 10.96 -5.52
N CYS A 255 -0.03 10.35 -6.70
CA CYS A 255 -1.12 9.98 -7.59
C CYS A 255 -1.10 8.46 -7.91
N TRP A 256 -0.43 7.67 -7.08
CA TRP A 256 -0.19 6.24 -7.30
C TRP A 256 -0.90 5.38 -6.27
N ILE A 257 -1.19 4.14 -6.62
CA ILE A 257 -1.60 3.07 -5.70
C ILE A 257 -0.90 1.77 -6.10
N ALA A 258 -0.70 0.85 -5.17
CA ALA A 258 -0.16 -0.47 -5.51
C ALA A 258 -1.20 -1.32 -6.27
N ASP A 259 -0.74 -2.32 -7.00
CA ASP A 259 -1.63 -3.23 -7.74
C ASP A 259 -2.55 -4.00 -6.78
N ARG A 260 -2.07 -4.33 -5.58
CA ARG A 260 -2.94 -4.89 -4.53
C ARG A 260 -4.10 -3.97 -4.17
N ASP A 261 -3.87 -2.66 -4.02
CA ASP A 261 -4.92 -1.68 -3.71
C ASP A 261 -5.90 -1.51 -4.88
N ARG A 262 -5.41 -1.66 -6.11
CA ARG A 262 -6.18 -1.47 -7.33
C ARG A 262 -7.08 -2.65 -7.67
N PHE A 263 -6.62 -3.88 -7.45
CA PHE A 263 -7.27 -5.09 -7.96
C PHE A 263 -7.86 -5.99 -6.86
N SER A 264 -7.57 -5.75 -5.58
CA SER A 264 -8.18 -6.52 -4.47
C SER A 264 -9.71 -6.45 -4.42
N TYR A 265 -10.32 -5.45 -5.08
CA TYR A 265 -11.78 -5.33 -5.17
C TYR A 265 -12.45 -6.54 -5.81
N GLU A 266 -11.74 -7.34 -6.61
CA GLU A 266 -12.28 -8.57 -7.20
C GLU A 266 -12.83 -9.50 -6.11
N ALA A 267 -12.18 -9.56 -4.94
CA ALA A 267 -12.59 -10.38 -3.81
C ALA A 267 -13.95 -9.95 -3.20
N LEU A 268 -14.37 -8.70 -3.39
CA LEU A 268 -15.56 -8.16 -2.73
C LEU A 268 -16.86 -8.80 -3.23
N ASN A 269 -16.89 -9.29 -4.47
CA ASN A 269 -18.10 -9.81 -5.11
C ASN A 269 -18.00 -11.31 -5.46
N THR A 270 -17.06 -12.05 -4.87
CA THR A 270 -16.89 -13.49 -5.12
C THR A 270 -17.88 -14.34 -4.31
N ASP A 271 -18.08 -15.58 -4.75
CA ASP A 271 -18.91 -16.57 -4.04
C ASP A 271 -18.27 -17.09 -2.74
N ASP A 272 -17.00 -16.72 -2.50
CA ASP A 272 -16.27 -17.05 -1.28
C ASP A 272 -16.60 -16.11 -0.11
N ARG A 273 -17.34 -15.02 -0.37
CA ARG A 273 -17.91 -14.16 0.67
C ARG A 273 -18.77 -14.96 1.65
N LEU A 274 -18.59 -14.71 2.94
CA LEU A 274 -19.47 -15.25 3.97
C LEU A 274 -20.74 -14.38 4.02
N LEU A 275 -21.88 -14.95 3.63
CA LEU A 275 -23.13 -14.19 3.43
C LEU A 275 -24.05 -14.21 4.65
N SER A 276 -23.94 -15.24 5.50
CA SER A 276 -24.79 -15.48 6.68
C SER A 276 -23.98 -16.15 7.79
N PRO A 277 -24.37 -15.99 9.07
CA PRO A 277 -23.77 -16.72 10.17
C PRO A 277 -23.86 -18.23 9.97
N MET A 278 -22.81 -18.95 10.36
CA MET A 278 -22.75 -20.40 10.26
C MET A 278 -22.26 -21.02 11.58
N LEU A 279 -22.88 -22.13 11.97
CA LEU A 279 -22.49 -22.95 13.12
C LEU A 279 -22.13 -24.35 12.66
N LYS A 280 -21.08 -24.93 13.23
CA LYS A 280 -20.68 -26.31 13.00
C LYS A 280 -21.40 -27.21 14.02
N GLN A 281 -22.25 -28.10 13.54
CA GLN A 281 -23.00 -29.05 14.36
C GLN A 281 -22.80 -30.47 13.83
N GLY A 282 -22.26 -31.37 14.66
CA GLY A 282 -21.98 -32.75 14.25
C GLY A 282 -20.98 -32.85 13.09
N GLY A 283 -20.08 -31.88 12.97
CA GLY A 283 -19.11 -31.79 11.86
C GLY A 283 -19.65 -31.11 10.60
N GLU A 284 -20.95 -30.81 10.53
CA GLU A 284 -21.58 -30.17 9.37
C GLU A 284 -21.85 -28.68 9.61
N TRP A 285 -21.62 -27.87 8.58
CA TRP A 285 -21.91 -26.43 8.61
C TRP A 285 -23.37 -26.14 8.34
N LYS A 286 -24.03 -25.46 9.28
CA LYS A 286 -25.42 -25.01 9.13
C LYS A 286 -25.49 -23.50 9.14
N THR A 287 -26.20 -22.94 8.16
CA THR A 287 -26.52 -21.50 8.14
C THR A 287 -27.61 -21.21 9.18
N VAL A 288 -27.41 -20.18 9.99
CA VAL A 288 -28.34 -19.75 11.04
C VAL A 288 -28.55 -18.24 11.00
N ASP A 289 -29.53 -17.73 11.74
CA ASP A 289 -29.70 -16.30 11.94
C ASP A 289 -28.68 -15.71 12.95
N TRP A 290 -28.60 -14.37 12.97
CA TRP A 290 -27.67 -13.65 13.84
C TRP A 290 -27.94 -13.86 15.32
N GLN A 291 -29.20 -13.95 15.73
CA GLN A 291 -29.57 -14.11 17.13
C GLN A 291 -29.04 -15.46 17.64
N THR A 292 -29.34 -16.54 16.92
CA THR A 292 -28.89 -17.89 17.25
C THR A 292 -27.36 -17.98 17.31
N ALA A 293 -26.67 -17.39 16.33
CA ALA A 293 -25.20 -17.41 16.29
C ALA A 293 -24.58 -16.66 17.47
N LEU A 294 -25.07 -15.45 17.78
CA LEU A 294 -24.52 -14.63 18.85
C LEU A 294 -24.88 -15.16 20.24
N GLU A 295 -26.07 -15.71 20.44
CA GLU A 295 -26.44 -16.39 21.68
C GLU A 295 -25.59 -17.64 21.90
N TYR A 296 -25.32 -18.42 20.85
CA TYR A 296 -24.40 -19.57 20.93
C TYR A 296 -23.00 -19.14 21.39
N VAL A 297 -22.44 -18.10 20.77
CA VAL A 297 -21.12 -17.56 21.15
C VAL A 297 -21.14 -17.02 22.58
N ALA A 298 -22.12 -16.18 22.94
CA ALA A 298 -22.19 -15.58 24.26
C ALA A 298 -22.33 -16.63 25.37
N ASN A 299 -23.19 -17.63 25.17
CA ASN A 299 -23.37 -18.73 26.12
C ASN A 299 -22.11 -19.59 26.22
N GLY A 300 -21.47 -19.92 25.10
CA GLY A 300 -20.21 -20.67 25.08
C GLY A 300 -19.09 -19.94 25.82
N LEU A 301 -18.96 -18.62 25.62
CA LEU A 301 -17.97 -17.80 26.34
C LEU A 301 -18.29 -17.73 27.84
N LYS A 302 -19.56 -17.54 28.23
CA LYS A 302 -19.98 -17.54 29.64
C LYS A 302 -19.68 -18.88 30.31
N GLN A 303 -19.96 -19.99 29.63
CA GLN A 303 -19.69 -21.34 30.14
C GLN A 303 -18.19 -21.58 30.33
N ILE A 304 -17.37 -21.30 29.32
CA ILE A 304 -15.92 -21.48 29.39
C ILE A 304 -15.31 -20.61 30.48
N LYS A 305 -15.76 -19.35 30.61
CA LYS A 305 -15.36 -18.46 31.70
C LYS A 305 -15.71 -19.05 33.08
N ALA A 306 -16.88 -19.65 33.24
CA ALA A 306 -17.32 -20.23 34.50
C ALA A 306 -16.55 -21.51 34.87
N GLU A 307 -16.20 -22.34 33.88
CA GLU A 307 -15.52 -23.62 34.09
C GLU A 307 -13.98 -23.49 34.21
N TYR A 308 -13.38 -22.62 33.40
CA TYR A 308 -11.92 -22.53 33.23
C TYR A 308 -11.33 -21.16 33.58
N GLY A 309 -12.16 -20.17 33.91
CA GLY A 309 -11.73 -18.80 34.19
C GLY A 309 -11.59 -17.94 32.94
N ALA A 310 -11.56 -16.62 33.12
CA ALA A 310 -11.51 -15.65 32.02
C ALA A 310 -10.19 -15.73 31.21
N ASP A 311 -9.07 -16.04 31.86
CA ASP A 311 -7.75 -16.21 31.22
C ASP A 311 -7.67 -17.39 30.26
N SER A 312 -8.71 -18.22 30.16
CA SER A 312 -8.82 -19.29 29.16
C SER A 312 -9.43 -18.82 27.83
N ILE A 313 -9.85 -17.56 27.75
CA ILE A 313 -10.46 -16.94 26.57
C ILE A 313 -9.46 -15.91 26.01
N GLY A 314 -9.28 -15.87 24.70
CA GLY A 314 -8.47 -14.84 24.05
C GLY A 314 -8.95 -14.42 22.68
N THR A 315 -8.42 -13.30 22.19
CA THR A 315 -8.68 -12.76 20.85
C THR A 315 -7.39 -12.54 20.08
N LEU A 316 -7.32 -13.09 18.87
CA LEU A 316 -6.30 -12.75 17.89
C LEU A 316 -6.93 -11.78 16.90
N ALA A 317 -6.37 -10.56 16.81
CA ALA A 317 -6.95 -9.48 16.01
C ALA A 317 -6.05 -9.11 14.84
N SER A 318 -6.62 -9.02 13.64
CA SER A 318 -5.88 -8.60 12.46
C SER A 318 -5.54 -7.11 12.52
N PRO A 319 -4.28 -6.70 12.32
CA PRO A 319 -3.90 -5.29 12.20
C PRO A 319 -4.37 -4.64 10.88
N HIS A 320 -5.16 -5.35 10.06
CA HIS A 320 -5.93 -4.79 8.94
C HIS A 320 -7.35 -4.35 9.33
N SER A 321 -7.79 -4.63 10.56
CA SER A 321 -9.09 -4.20 11.08
C SER A 321 -9.09 -2.72 11.44
N THR A 322 -10.26 -2.10 11.45
CA THR A 322 -10.38 -0.67 11.76
C THR A 322 -10.04 -0.37 13.22
N LEU A 323 -9.67 0.87 13.50
CA LEU A 323 -9.28 1.30 14.85
C LEU A 323 -10.41 1.07 15.87
N GLU A 324 -11.65 1.30 15.44
CA GLU A 324 -12.86 1.07 16.20
C GLU A 324 -13.05 -0.43 16.53
N GLU A 325 -12.85 -1.30 15.55
CA GLU A 325 -12.97 -2.76 15.72
C GLU A 325 -11.89 -3.31 16.67
N LEU A 326 -10.65 -2.84 16.53
CA LEU A 326 -9.54 -3.21 17.40
C LEU A 326 -9.78 -2.75 18.84
N HIS A 327 -10.27 -1.52 19.03
CA HIS A 327 -10.60 -1.00 20.36
C HIS A 327 -11.75 -1.77 21.02
N LEU A 328 -12.81 -2.09 20.29
CA LEU A 328 -13.92 -2.88 20.83
C LEU A 328 -13.51 -4.32 21.13
N ALA A 329 -12.67 -4.95 20.30
CA ALA A 329 -12.15 -6.28 20.58
C ALA A 329 -11.32 -6.30 21.87
N ALA A 330 -10.47 -5.29 22.08
CA ALA A 330 -9.68 -5.14 23.28
C ALA A 330 -10.54 -4.88 24.51
N SER A 331 -11.55 -4.01 24.38
CA SER A 331 -12.51 -3.71 25.45
C SER A 331 -13.38 -4.92 25.80
N LEU A 332 -13.75 -5.73 24.80
CA LEU A 332 -14.55 -6.95 24.99
C LEU A 332 -13.78 -7.99 25.82
N MET A 333 -12.51 -8.26 25.47
CA MET A 333 -11.69 -9.22 26.22
C MET A 333 -11.47 -8.76 27.67
N ARG A 334 -11.14 -7.48 27.86
CA ARG A 334 -10.95 -6.91 29.21
C ARG A 334 -12.24 -6.89 30.01
N GLY A 335 -13.38 -6.59 29.39
CA GLY A 335 -14.70 -6.68 30.02
C GLY A 335 -15.05 -8.11 30.45
N LEU A 336 -14.64 -9.12 29.68
CA LEU A 336 -14.74 -10.53 30.10
C LEU A 336 -13.82 -10.87 31.28
N GLY A 337 -12.83 -10.04 31.58
CA GLY A 337 -11.83 -10.25 32.61
C GLY A 337 -10.57 -10.96 32.11
N SER A 338 -10.34 -10.97 30.79
CA SER A 338 -9.14 -11.54 30.16
C SER A 338 -8.27 -10.43 29.57
N GLU A 339 -6.96 -10.55 29.75
CA GLU A 339 -5.98 -9.68 29.06
C GLU A 339 -5.38 -10.34 27.81
N ASN A 340 -5.92 -11.49 27.38
CA ASN A 340 -5.46 -12.22 26.21
C ASN A 340 -5.98 -11.60 24.91
N ILE A 341 -5.38 -10.50 24.48
CA ILE A 341 -5.59 -9.95 23.13
C ILE A 341 -4.26 -9.59 22.50
N ASP A 342 -4.04 -9.97 21.25
CA ASP A 342 -2.83 -9.57 20.55
C ASP A 342 -3.07 -9.46 19.03
N TYR A 343 -2.43 -8.47 18.41
CA TYR A 343 -2.40 -8.31 16.95
C TYR A 343 -1.13 -8.89 16.32
N ARG A 344 -0.10 -9.17 17.12
CA ARG A 344 1.26 -9.51 16.67
C ARG A 344 1.40 -10.98 16.26
N LEU A 345 0.53 -11.47 15.38
CA LEU A 345 0.46 -12.89 15.01
C LEU A 345 1.75 -13.42 14.36
N ARG A 346 2.52 -12.57 13.67
CA ARG A 346 3.77 -12.94 12.99
C ARG A 346 5.03 -12.74 13.83
N ASN A 347 4.91 -12.16 15.03
CA ASN A 347 6.08 -11.90 15.88
C ASN A 347 6.64 -13.17 16.50
N ALA A 348 7.97 -13.28 16.53
CA ALA A 348 8.68 -14.24 17.38
C ALA A 348 9.00 -13.67 18.77
N GLU A 349 9.17 -12.35 18.88
CA GLU A 349 9.40 -11.64 20.16
C GLU A 349 8.25 -10.67 20.48
N PHE A 350 7.85 -10.64 21.76
CA PHE A 350 6.72 -9.86 22.26
C PHE A 350 7.14 -8.84 23.31
N SER A 351 8.14 -8.00 22.98
CA SER A 351 8.58 -6.94 23.89
C SER A 351 7.43 -5.99 24.28
N THR A 352 7.45 -5.53 25.53
CA THR A 352 6.46 -4.60 26.06
C THR A 352 6.92 -3.16 25.80
N SER A 353 6.02 -2.33 25.27
CA SER A 353 6.25 -0.90 25.11
C SER A 353 4.97 -0.13 25.38
N THR A 354 5.08 0.97 26.12
CA THR A 354 3.97 1.90 26.35
C THR A 354 3.85 2.93 25.22
N ALA A 355 4.88 3.06 24.37
CA ALA A 355 4.88 3.95 23.22
C ALA A 355 4.40 3.22 21.96
N VAL A 356 3.79 3.98 21.05
CA VAL A 356 3.37 3.53 19.74
C VAL A 356 4.57 3.58 18.80
N ARG A 357 5.00 2.42 18.31
CA ARG A 357 6.05 2.27 17.29
C ARG A 357 5.51 2.67 15.92
N TRP A 358 6.32 3.43 15.18
CA TRP A 358 5.92 4.12 13.94
C TRP A 358 7.10 4.32 12.99
N LEU A 359 6.87 4.96 11.84
CA LEU A 359 7.87 5.21 10.80
C LEU A 359 9.05 6.08 11.25
N GLY A 360 8.88 6.87 12.32
CA GLY A 360 9.93 7.77 12.85
C GLY A 360 10.10 9.07 12.06
N THR A 361 9.42 9.22 10.94
CA THR A 361 9.39 10.39 10.06
C THR A 361 8.09 10.38 9.24
N SER A 362 7.85 11.40 8.40
CA SER A 362 6.72 11.41 7.46
C SER A 362 6.99 10.60 6.20
N ILE A 363 5.94 10.06 5.57
CA ILE A 363 6.02 9.32 4.30
C ILE A 363 6.59 10.22 3.20
N ALA A 364 6.16 11.48 3.13
CA ALA A 364 6.67 12.46 2.16
C ALA A 364 8.19 12.68 2.27
N SER A 365 8.75 12.66 3.48
CA SER A 365 10.19 12.87 3.70
C SER A 365 11.07 11.78 3.07
N LEU A 366 10.50 10.59 2.83
CA LEU A 366 11.20 9.47 2.19
C LEU A 366 11.67 9.79 0.75
N SER A 367 11.10 10.81 0.10
CA SER A 367 11.50 11.33 -1.22
C SER A 367 12.72 12.27 -1.18
N GLN A 368 13.19 12.66 0.00
CA GLN A 368 14.25 13.65 0.18
C GLN A 368 15.45 13.15 0.99
N LEU A 369 15.54 11.84 1.26
CA LEU A 369 16.63 11.26 2.03
C LEU A 369 17.97 11.40 1.28
N GLN A 370 19.05 11.55 2.04
CA GLN A 370 20.44 11.54 1.55
C GLN A 370 21.15 10.23 1.90
N SER A 371 20.72 9.56 2.98
CA SER A 371 21.11 8.17 3.27
C SER A 371 19.96 7.44 3.95
N ALA A 372 19.81 6.16 3.63
CA ALA A 372 18.83 5.29 4.26
C ALA A 372 19.44 3.91 4.53
N LEU A 373 19.23 3.35 5.71
CA LEU A 373 19.53 1.95 6.02
C LEU A 373 18.22 1.20 6.21
N VAL A 374 17.97 0.18 5.40
CA VAL A 374 16.82 -0.72 5.55
C VAL A 374 17.29 -2.06 6.13
N VAL A 375 16.60 -2.56 7.15
CA VAL A 375 16.97 -3.83 7.81
C VAL A 375 15.80 -4.80 7.73
N GLY A 376 16.03 -5.99 7.18
CA GLY A 376 15.04 -7.08 7.17
C GLY A 376 13.71 -6.73 6.51
N SER A 377 13.75 -6.35 5.23
CA SER A 377 12.55 -6.06 4.42
C SER A 377 12.75 -6.50 2.98
N ASN A 378 11.69 -6.96 2.31
CA ASN A 378 11.60 -6.89 0.87
C ASN A 378 10.88 -5.59 0.53
N LEU A 379 11.58 -4.45 0.70
CA LEU A 379 10.99 -3.10 0.69
C LEU A 379 10.01 -2.88 -0.46
N ARG A 380 10.37 -3.36 -1.66
CA ARG A 380 9.56 -3.23 -2.87
C ARG A 380 8.22 -3.98 -2.78
N LYS A 381 8.18 -5.14 -2.13
CA LYS A 381 6.99 -6.00 -2.04
C LYS A 381 6.21 -5.76 -0.75
N ASP A 382 6.90 -5.45 0.34
CA ASP A 382 6.29 -5.08 1.61
C ASP A 382 5.56 -3.72 1.48
N HIS A 383 6.25 -2.69 0.97
CA HIS A 383 5.74 -1.31 0.89
C HIS A 383 6.06 -0.65 -0.46
N PRO A 384 5.34 -1.01 -1.55
CA PRO A 384 5.58 -0.51 -2.92
C PRO A 384 5.70 1.02 -3.02
N LEU A 385 4.86 1.76 -2.31
CA LEU A 385 4.86 3.22 -2.36
C LEU A 385 6.00 3.82 -1.52
N PHE A 386 6.44 3.19 -0.42
CA PHE A 386 7.64 3.63 0.28
C PHE A 386 8.89 3.35 -0.56
N ALA A 387 8.95 2.20 -1.23
CA ALA A 387 10.00 1.89 -2.20
C ALA A 387 10.05 2.92 -3.33
N GLN A 388 8.89 3.36 -3.83
CA GLN A 388 8.78 4.42 -4.83
C GLN A 388 9.31 5.76 -4.32
N ARG A 389 9.00 6.16 -3.09
CA ARG A 389 9.52 7.40 -2.47
C ARG A 389 11.04 7.33 -2.31
N ILE A 390 11.55 6.23 -1.77
CA ILE A 390 13.00 6.02 -1.60
C ILE A 390 13.71 5.99 -2.96
N ARG A 391 13.09 5.41 -3.99
CA ARG A 391 13.62 5.46 -5.36
C ARG A 391 13.78 6.89 -5.89
N GLN A 392 12.86 7.81 -5.56
CA GLN A 392 13.04 9.23 -5.86
C GLN A 392 14.27 9.80 -5.16
N SER A 393 14.47 9.49 -3.87
CA SER A 393 15.67 9.89 -3.12
C SER A 393 16.95 9.34 -3.77
N VAL A 394 16.96 8.07 -4.17
CA VAL A 394 18.12 7.43 -4.84
C VAL A 394 18.44 8.12 -6.17
N ARG A 395 17.42 8.48 -6.96
CA ARG A 395 17.62 9.28 -8.19
C ARG A 395 18.21 10.66 -7.91
N ASN A 396 17.98 11.20 -6.71
CA ASN A 396 18.55 12.46 -6.24
C ASN A 396 19.90 12.29 -5.50
N GLY A 397 20.51 11.10 -5.53
CA GLY A 397 21.83 10.82 -4.96
C GLY A 397 21.82 10.23 -3.54
N CYS A 398 20.68 9.75 -3.04
CA CYS A 398 20.62 9.05 -1.75
C CYS A 398 21.47 7.78 -1.75
N ALA A 399 22.31 7.62 -0.73
CA ALA A 399 23.02 6.36 -0.45
C ALA A 399 22.10 5.39 0.31
N LEU A 400 21.43 4.50 -0.43
CA LEU A 400 20.62 3.42 0.13
C LEU A 400 21.48 2.22 0.51
N SER A 401 21.41 1.81 1.77
CA SER A 401 22.07 0.65 2.34
C SER A 401 21.05 -0.38 2.82
N THR A 402 21.43 -1.65 2.82
CA THR A 402 20.58 -2.72 3.35
C THR A 402 21.36 -3.76 4.16
N ILE A 403 20.77 -4.21 5.27
CA ILE A 403 21.14 -5.44 5.98
C ILE A 403 19.98 -6.41 5.79
N ASN A 404 20.22 -7.50 5.08
CA ASN A 404 19.12 -8.38 4.67
C ASN A 404 19.54 -9.84 4.51
N SER A 405 18.56 -10.73 4.41
CA SER A 405 18.80 -12.12 4.04
C SER A 405 18.77 -12.29 2.52
N THR A 406 19.39 -13.37 2.03
CA THR A 406 19.34 -13.76 0.61
C THR A 406 17.91 -14.08 0.15
N PHE A 407 17.01 -14.48 1.06
CA PHE A 407 15.60 -14.70 0.77
C PHE A 407 14.85 -13.37 0.52
N GLN A 408 15.09 -12.37 1.36
CA GLN A 408 14.42 -11.06 1.27
C GLN A 408 15.01 -10.16 0.16
N LEU A 409 16.28 -10.36 -0.20
CA LEU A 409 16.94 -9.72 -1.32
C LEU A 409 17.49 -10.79 -2.29
N ALA A 410 16.59 -11.34 -3.11
CA ALA A 410 16.89 -12.44 -4.03
C ALA A 410 17.95 -12.12 -5.10
N SER A 411 18.10 -10.84 -5.46
CA SER A 411 19.07 -10.34 -6.43
C SER A 411 19.45 -8.89 -6.13
N SER A 412 20.57 -8.42 -6.68
CA SER A 412 21.04 -7.04 -6.49
C SER A 412 20.09 -5.98 -7.06
N ASP A 413 19.23 -6.35 -8.00
CA ASP A 413 18.23 -5.50 -8.65
C ASP A 413 16.80 -5.72 -8.14
N ALA A 414 16.59 -6.59 -7.14
CA ALA A 414 15.26 -6.99 -6.67
C ALA A 414 14.35 -5.80 -6.28
N TRP A 415 14.93 -4.71 -5.77
CA TRP A 415 14.18 -3.52 -5.36
C TRP A 415 13.92 -2.51 -6.49
N ALA A 416 14.34 -2.80 -7.73
CA ALA A 416 14.19 -1.92 -8.88
C ALA A 416 14.76 -0.51 -8.61
N MET A 417 15.85 -0.43 -7.87
CA MET A 417 16.62 0.78 -7.60
C MET A 417 18.06 0.40 -7.21
N PRO A 418 19.07 1.23 -7.51
CA PRO A 418 20.43 0.99 -7.05
C PRO A 418 20.53 0.96 -5.51
N ILE A 419 21.23 -0.03 -4.99
CA ILE A 419 21.59 -0.14 -3.57
C ILE A 419 23.09 0.11 -3.47
N ALA A 420 23.49 1.14 -2.71
CA ALA A 420 24.87 1.56 -2.58
C ALA A 420 25.70 0.57 -1.76
N ASN A 421 25.15 0.02 -0.68
CA ASN A 421 25.83 -0.93 0.18
C ASN A 421 24.89 -2.07 0.60
N THR A 422 25.37 -3.30 0.50
CA THR A 422 24.59 -4.49 0.87
C THR A 422 25.40 -5.35 1.84
N LEU A 423 24.80 -5.70 2.97
CA LEU A 423 25.31 -6.70 3.90
C LEU A 423 24.30 -7.85 3.96
N LEU A 424 24.64 -8.97 3.31
CA LEU A 424 23.82 -10.17 3.33
C LEU A 424 24.20 -11.05 4.51
N ALA A 425 23.22 -11.34 5.37
CA ALA A 425 23.37 -12.18 6.54
C ALA A 425 22.06 -12.94 6.78
N ALA A 426 22.17 -14.15 7.35
CA ALA A 426 21.00 -14.87 7.85
C ALA A 426 20.30 -14.05 8.95
N PRO A 427 18.97 -14.15 9.11
CA PRO A 427 18.21 -13.30 10.04
C PRO A 427 18.81 -13.25 11.46
N GLU A 428 19.21 -14.41 11.99
CA GLU A 428 19.83 -14.56 13.32
C GLU A 428 21.12 -13.74 13.50
N SER A 429 21.78 -13.35 12.40
CA SER A 429 23.01 -12.56 12.38
C SER A 429 22.77 -11.06 12.17
N TRP A 430 21.54 -10.60 11.97
CA TRP A 430 21.26 -9.18 11.74
C TRP A 430 21.61 -8.28 12.94
N ALA A 431 21.42 -8.78 14.18
CA ALA A 431 21.84 -8.05 15.38
C ALA A 431 23.37 -7.87 15.39
N GLN A 432 24.13 -8.91 15.05
CA GLN A 432 25.59 -8.80 14.91
C GLN A 432 25.98 -7.85 13.77
N ALA A 433 25.31 -7.92 12.62
CA ALA A 433 25.58 -7.02 11.50
C ALA A 433 25.35 -5.53 11.85
N LEU A 434 24.30 -5.22 12.62
CA LEU A 434 24.07 -3.87 13.14
C LEU A 434 25.13 -3.48 14.20
N ALA A 435 25.54 -4.42 15.06
CA ALA A 435 26.63 -4.19 16.00
C ALA A 435 27.95 -3.86 15.28
N ASP A 436 28.25 -4.52 14.17
CA ASP A 436 29.45 -4.25 13.36
C ASP A 436 29.40 -2.84 12.75
N VAL A 437 28.23 -2.39 12.30
CA VAL A 437 28.00 -1.00 11.85
C VAL A 437 28.18 -0.02 13.02
N ALA A 438 27.65 -0.34 14.19
CA ALA A 438 27.79 0.47 15.39
C ALA A 438 29.27 0.62 15.81
N VAL A 439 30.07 -0.44 15.73
CA VAL A 439 31.53 -0.41 15.97
C VAL A 439 32.24 0.47 14.95
N ALA A 440 31.88 0.39 13.67
CA ALA A 440 32.45 1.27 12.65
C ALA A 440 32.16 2.76 12.93
N ILE A 441 30.93 3.10 13.36
CA ILE A 441 30.55 4.47 13.73
C ILE A 441 31.26 4.91 15.02
N SER A 442 31.36 4.01 16.00
CA SER A 442 32.08 4.23 17.26
C SER A 442 33.53 4.67 17.03
N ALA A 443 34.23 4.01 16.10
CA ALA A 443 35.60 4.36 15.73
C ALA A 443 35.71 5.76 15.10
N GLU A 444 34.81 6.11 14.18
CA GLU A 444 34.80 7.42 13.50
C GLU A 444 34.37 8.58 14.42
N LYS A 445 33.47 8.32 15.37
CA LYS A 445 32.94 9.33 16.31
C LYS A 445 33.70 9.40 17.64
N CYS A 446 34.65 8.49 17.88
CA CYS A 446 35.37 8.35 19.15
C CYS A 446 34.44 8.18 20.36
N VAL A 447 33.36 7.40 20.21
CA VAL A 447 32.39 7.08 21.28
C VAL A 447 32.42 5.58 21.58
N PRO A 448 32.18 5.11 22.81
CA PRO A 448 32.15 3.67 23.11
C PRO A 448 31.05 2.94 22.32
N ALA A 449 31.38 1.82 21.69
CA ALA A 449 30.39 0.95 21.03
C ALA A 449 29.42 0.37 22.08
N PRO A 450 28.13 0.15 21.73
CA PRO A 450 27.14 -0.35 22.67
C PRO A 450 27.32 -1.84 22.98
N VAL A 451 27.98 -2.58 22.08
CA VAL A 451 28.28 -4.01 22.19
C VAL A 451 29.53 -4.32 21.36
N ALA A 452 30.17 -5.46 21.62
CA ALA A 452 31.29 -5.94 20.83
C ALA A 452 30.86 -6.33 19.41
N GLY A 453 31.74 -6.10 18.44
CA GLY A 453 31.53 -6.47 17.03
C GLY A 453 32.80 -6.30 16.22
N GLN A 454 32.76 -6.69 14.95
CA GLN A 454 33.87 -6.59 14.02
C GLN A 454 33.44 -5.79 12.79
N ALA A 455 33.92 -4.55 12.68
CA ALA A 455 33.60 -3.66 11.57
C ALA A 455 34.14 -4.21 10.23
N SER A 456 33.33 -5.03 9.55
CA SER A 456 33.55 -5.52 8.18
C SER A 456 33.59 -4.37 7.18
N GLU A 457 34.08 -4.65 5.96
CA GLU A 457 34.11 -3.63 4.88
C GLU A 457 32.70 -3.10 4.57
N ALA A 458 31.71 -4.00 4.45
CA ALA A 458 30.31 -3.62 4.24
C ALA A 458 29.78 -2.77 5.40
N ALA A 459 30.07 -3.14 6.65
CA ALA A 459 29.65 -2.37 7.83
C ALA A 459 30.25 -0.95 7.84
N ARG A 460 31.52 -0.81 7.48
CA ARG A 460 32.19 0.50 7.34
C ARG A 460 31.57 1.35 6.24
N ALA A 461 31.21 0.76 5.10
CA ALA A 461 30.58 1.46 3.99
C ALA A 461 29.17 1.96 4.34
N ILE A 462 28.40 1.15 5.08
CA ILE A 462 27.10 1.53 5.64
C ILE A 462 27.28 2.68 6.65
N ALA A 463 28.21 2.55 7.60
CA ALA A 463 28.53 3.59 8.58
C ALA A 463 28.91 4.92 7.91
N ALA A 464 29.80 4.89 6.91
CA ALA A 464 30.22 6.08 6.17
C ALA A 464 29.08 6.74 5.39
N SER A 465 28.06 5.98 4.98
CA SER A 465 26.86 6.53 4.34
C SER A 465 25.96 7.26 5.35
N LEU A 466 25.73 6.66 6.53
CA LEU A 466 24.92 7.25 7.60
C LEU A 466 25.61 8.45 8.29
N LEU A 467 26.94 8.53 8.27
CA LEU A 467 27.67 9.68 8.82
C LEU A 467 27.57 10.93 7.94
N ARG A 468 27.18 10.80 6.66
CA ARG A 468 27.10 11.92 5.71
C ARG A 468 25.67 12.42 5.50
N GLY A 469 25.52 13.73 5.33
CA GLY A 469 24.23 14.37 5.09
C GLY A 469 23.39 14.56 6.35
N GLU A 470 22.28 15.26 6.19
CA GLU A 470 21.38 15.69 7.26
C GLU A 470 20.09 14.87 7.28
N ARG A 471 19.55 14.54 6.09
CA ARG A 471 18.27 13.80 5.97
C ARG A 471 18.53 12.30 5.88
N LYS A 472 18.39 11.61 7.01
CA LYS A 472 18.78 10.20 7.13
C LYS A 472 17.74 9.38 7.87
N ALA A 473 17.60 8.11 7.49
CA ALA A 473 16.66 7.19 8.11
C ALA A 473 17.25 5.78 8.28
N ILE A 474 16.88 5.13 9.38
CA ILE A 474 17.08 3.70 9.63
C ILE A 474 15.69 3.09 9.75
N LEU A 475 15.35 2.22 8.80
CA LEU A 475 14.02 1.68 8.60
C LEU A 475 14.05 0.18 8.87
N LEU A 476 13.40 -0.24 9.95
CA LEU A 476 13.23 -1.64 10.31
C LEU A 476 12.00 -2.19 9.56
N GLY A 477 12.22 -3.21 8.74
CA GLY A 477 11.19 -3.87 7.95
C GLY A 477 10.32 -4.83 8.73
N ASN A 478 9.40 -5.48 8.02
CA ASN A 478 8.48 -6.47 8.59
C ASN A 478 9.25 -7.66 9.17
N ALA A 479 10.26 -8.17 8.47
CA ALA A 479 11.07 -9.28 8.99
C ALA A 479 11.85 -8.87 10.25
N ALA A 480 12.34 -7.62 10.32
CA ALA A 480 13.00 -7.11 11.52
C ALA A 480 12.02 -6.93 12.69
N ALA A 481 10.77 -6.51 12.43
CA ALA A 481 9.72 -6.41 13.44
C ALA A 481 9.27 -7.78 13.97
N HIS A 482 9.30 -8.81 13.14
CA HIS A 482 8.87 -10.17 13.46
C HIS A 482 10.01 -11.04 14.03
N HIS A 483 11.23 -10.50 14.08
CA HIS A 483 12.44 -11.22 14.46
C HIS A 483 12.44 -11.64 15.95
N ALA A 484 13.13 -12.74 16.28
CA ALA A 484 13.27 -13.24 17.65
C ALA A 484 14.08 -12.30 18.57
N ASN A 485 14.90 -11.43 17.97
CA ASN A 485 15.71 -10.39 18.63
C ASN A 485 15.29 -8.97 18.18
N ALA A 486 14.01 -8.73 17.89
CA ALA A 486 13.51 -7.45 17.41
C ALA A 486 13.85 -6.28 18.35
N ALA A 487 13.86 -6.50 19.68
CA ALA A 487 14.25 -5.51 20.67
C ALA A 487 15.73 -5.10 20.54
N SER A 488 16.63 -6.07 20.33
CA SER A 488 18.06 -5.83 20.09
C SER A 488 18.29 -5.05 18.78
N LEU A 489 17.57 -5.41 17.70
CA LEU A 489 17.63 -4.69 16.43
C LEU A 489 17.22 -3.23 16.61
N LEU A 490 16.14 -2.99 17.36
CA LEU A 490 15.67 -1.64 17.67
C LEU A 490 16.66 -0.85 18.55
N ALA A 491 17.22 -1.47 19.59
CA ALA A 491 18.19 -0.82 20.46
C ALA A 491 19.46 -0.41 19.70
N LEU A 492 20.00 -1.31 18.86
CA LEU A 492 21.13 -1.01 17.99
C LEU A 492 20.80 0.08 16.97
N ALA A 493 19.64 0.02 16.32
CA ALA A 493 19.19 1.06 15.40
C ALA A 493 19.06 2.43 16.09
N ASN A 494 18.52 2.49 17.31
CA ASN A 494 18.44 3.71 18.11
C ASN A 494 19.82 4.26 18.47
N TRP A 495 20.76 3.40 18.87
CA TRP A 495 22.12 3.83 19.15
C TRP A 495 22.79 4.42 17.90
N ILE A 496 22.68 3.73 16.76
CA ILE A 496 23.21 4.21 15.46
C ILE A 496 22.54 5.54 15.08
N GLY A 497 21.21 5.62 15.22
CA GLY A 497 20.43 6.83 14.96
C GLY A 497 20.91 8.01 15.81
N ALA A 498 21.13 7.80 17.11
CA ALA A 498 21.63 8.82 18.03
C ALA A 498 23.05 9.32 17.64
N GLN A 499 23.94 8.45 17.20
CA GLN A 499 25.31 8.84 16.80
C GLN A 499 25.38 9.50 15.42
N THR A 500 24.41 9.19 14.54
CA THR A 500 24.39 9.68 13.15
C THR A 500 23.44 10.85 12.94
N GLY A 501 22.44 11.03 13.79
CA GLY A 501 21.31 11.94 13.57
C GLY A 501 20.26 11.38 12.60
N ALA A 502 20.29 10.08 12.30
CA ALA A 502 19.27 9.44 11.50
C ALA A 502 17.99 9.23 12.31
N SER A 503 16.84 9.47 11.67
CA SER A 503 15.55 9.01 12.19
C SER A 503 15.52 7.48 12.24
N VAL A 504 14.84 6.91 13.22
CA VAL A 504 14.72 5.45 13.39
C VAL A 504 13.25 5.10 13.46
N GLY A 505 12.81 4.11 12.69
CA GLY A 505 11.44 3.62 12.79
C GLY A 505 11.16 2.34 12.04
N TYR A 506 9.92 1.89 12.16
CA TYR A 506 9.42 0.67 11.53
C TYR A 506 8.61 1.02 10.29
N LEU A 507 8.75 0.22 9.23
CA LEU A 507 7.85 0.31 8.07
C LEU A 507 6.41 -0.08 8.45
N THR A 508 6.24 -0.93 9.48
CA THR A 508 4.98 -1.48 10.01
C THR A 508 4.22 -2.38 9.02
N GLU A 509 3.70 -3.52 9.46
CA GLU A 509 3.33 -4.62 8.57
C GLU A 509 2.00 -4.46 7.82
N ALA A 510 1.03 -3.72 8.38
CA ALA A 510 -0.36 -3.70 7.90
C ALA A 510 -0.97 -2.29 7.98
N ALA A 511 -2.17 -2.14 7.42
CA ALA A 511 -2.84 -0.85 7.29
C ALA A 511 -3.13 -0.12 8.59
N ASN A 512 -3.21 -0.84 9.70
CA ASN A 512 -3.54 -0.27 10.99
C ASN A 512 -2.66 -0.77 12.14
N THR A 513 -1.42 -1.21 11.87
CA THR A 513 -0.48 -1.66 12.92
C THR A 513 -0.21 -0.58 13.97
N VAL A 514 -0.14 0.70 13.56
CA VAL A 514 0.00 1.84 14.49
C VAL A 514 -1.30 2.01 15.30
N GLY A 515 -2.46 1.85 14.66
CA GLY A 515 -3.76 1.90 15.32
C GLY A 515 -4.01 0.75 16.29
N ALA A 516 -3.50 -0.46 16.01
CA ALA A 516 -3.60 -1.61 16.90
C ALA A 516 -2.88 -1.36 18.24
N GLN A 517 -1.71 -0.72 18.19
CA GLN A 517 -1.00 -0.27 19.39
C GLN A 517 -1.77 0.85 20.11
N LEU A 518 -2.31 1.82 19.36
CA LEU A 518 -3.09 2.93 19.92
C LEU A 518 -4.35 2.44 20.66
N ALA A 519 -5.03 1.43 20.10
CA ALA A 519 -6.20 0.77 20.68
C ALA A 519 -5.87 -0.19 21.83
N ASN A 520 -4.57 -0.36 22.17
CA ASN A 520 -4.09 -1.35 23.14
C ASN A 520 -4.58 -2.77 22.82
N ALA A 521 -4.54 -3.18 21.54
CA ALA A 521 -4.80 -4.55 21.10
C ALA A 521 -3.59 -5.46 21.32
N VAL A 522 -2.99 -5.36 22.51
CA VAL A 522 -1.84 -6.13 22.99
C VAL A 522 -2.11 -6.63 24.41
N PRO A 523 -1.44 -7.70 24.86
CA PRO A 523 -1.69 -8.26 26.19
C PRO A 523 -1.22 -7.30 27.27
N ALA A 524 -1.92 -7.30 28.41
CA ALA A 524 -1.50 -6.58 29.60
C ALA A 524 -1.35 -7.54 30.79
N GLY A 525 -0.53 -7.18 31.79
CA GLY A 525 -0.36 -7.97 33.00
C GLY A 525 0.06 -9.42 32.72
N THR A 526 -0.80 -10.37 33.09
CA THR A 526 -0.60 -11.81 32.89
C THR A 526 -1.19 -12.35 31.58
N GLY A 527 -1.68 -11.48 30.70
CA GLY A 527 -2.24 -11.86 29.40
C GLY A 527 -1.22 -12.55 28.49
N LEU A 528 -1.69 -13.58 27.80
CA LEU A 528 -0.92 -14.36 26.84
C LEU A 528 -0.75 -13.59 25.52
N ASN A 529 0.45 -13.66 24.96
CA ASN A 529 0.75 -13.10 23.64
C ASN A 529 0.28 -14.00 22.49
N ALA A 530 0.31 -13.49 21.25
CA ALA A 530 -0.18 -14.23 20.08
C ALA A 530 0.45 -15.62 19.93
N GLY A 531 1.77 -15.76 20.16
CA GLY A 531 2.47 -17.04 20.11
C GLY A 531 1.93 -18.02 21.15
N GLN A 532 1.84 -17.58 22.40
CA GLN A 532 1.33 -18.40 23.52
C GLN A 532 -0.15 -18.80 23.34
N MET A 533 -0.97 -17.92 22.77
CA MET A 533 -2.37 -18.23 22.44
C MET A 533 -2.45 -19.30 21.33
N LEU A 534 -1.55 -19.23 20.35
CA LEU A 534 -1.46 -20.19 19.25
C LEU A 534 -0.71 -21.49 19.60
N ASP A 535 -0.17 -21.63 20.81
CA ASP A 535 0.43 -22.86 21.32
C ASP A 535 -0.59 -23.80 22.00
N GLY A 536 -1.88 -23.47 21.99
CA GLY A 536 -2.97 -24.36 22.42
C GLY A 536 -3.33 -24.27 23.91
N THR A 537 -2.99 -23.16 24.55
CA THR A 537 -3.25 -22.92 25.99
C THR A 537 -4.70 -22.51 26.28
N LEU A 538 -5.39 -21.90 25.31
CA LEU A 538 -6.74 -21.37 25.45
C LEU A 538 -7.83 -22.43 25.27
N LYS A 539 -9.01 -22.15 25.83
CA LYS A 539 -10.25 -22.93 25.65
C LYS A 539 -11.21 -22.28 24.65
N ALA A 540 -11.22 -20.96 24.58
CA ALA A 540 -11.96 -20.22 23.55
C ALA A 540 -11.07 -19.19 22.86
N VAL A 541 -11.18 -19.11 21.53
CA VAL A 541 -10.45 -18.12 20.73
C VAL A 541 -11.41 -17.38 19.80
N ILE A 542 -11.35 -16.06 19.82
CA ILE A 542 -12.01 -15.20 18.82
C ILE A 542 -10.95 -14.76 17.79
N LEU A 543 -11.21 -15.04 16.53
CA LEU A 543 -10.38 -14.62 15.40
C LEU A 543 -11.06 -13.45 14.70
N LEU A 544 -10.52 -12.24 14.86
CA LEU A 544 -11.02 -11.05 14.21
C LEU A 544 -10.23 -10.78 12.91
N ASN A 545 -10.88 -11.05 11.78
CA ASN A 545 -10.42 -10.70 10.43
C ASN A 545 -9.01 -11.24 10.08
N ASN A 546 -8.65 -12.42 10.60
CA ASN A 546 -7.39 -13.10 10.30
C ASN A 546 -7.61 -14.58 9.99
N GLU A 547 -6.65 -15.14 9.25
CA GLU A 547 -6.54 -16.55 8.90
C GLU A 547 -5.20 -17.06 9.48
N PRO A 548 -5.16 -17.54 10.74
CA PRO A 548 -3.90 -17.85 11.44
C PRO A 548 -2.95 -18.77 10.69
N GLU A 549 -3.46 -19.65 9.83
CA GLU A 549 -2.67 -20.49 8.93
C GLU A 549 -1.70 -19.68 8.05
N PHE A 550 -2.13 -18.51 7.58
CA PHE A 550 -1.36 -17.65 6.68
C PHE A 550 -0.84 -16.37 7.37
N ASP A 551 -1.51 -15.95 8.43
CA ASP A 551 -1.28 -14.67 9.08
C ASP A 551 -0.44 -14.77 10.36
N SER A 552 0.09 -15.96 10.70
CA SER A 552 0.85 -16.17 11.94
C SER A 552 2.20 -16.86 11.74
N ALA A 553 3.12 -16.65 12.69
CA ALA A 553 4.43 -17.30 12.67
C ALA A 553 4.38 -18.84 12.78
N PRO A 554 3.44 -19.45 13.53
CA PRO A 554 3.25 -20.91 13.50
C PRO A 554 2.79 -21.48 12.15
N GLY A 555 2.17 -20.68 11.28
CA GLY A 555 1.64 -21.11 9.99
C GLY A 555 0.62 -22.25 10.14
N GLY A 556 0.74 -23.30 9.32
CA GLY A 556 -0.12 -24.49 9.40
C GLY A 556 -0.16 -25.17 10.78
N ARG A 557 0.86 -24.99 11.65
CA ARG A 557 0.83 -25.52 13.02
C ARG A 557 -0.26 -24.87 13.89
N ALA A 558 -0.67 -23.63 13.56
CA ALA A 558 -1.78 -22.96 14.25
C ALA A 558 -3.09 -23.77 14.18
N ILE A 559 -3.31 -24.51 13.10
CA ILE A 559 -4.51 -25.34 12.91
C ILE A 559 -4.63 -26.39 14.01
N THR A 560 -3.52 -27.06 14.37
CA THR A 560 -3.52 -28.11 15.39
C THR A 560 -3.91 -27.54 16.76
N SER A 561 -3.33 -26.40 17.13
CA SER A 561 -3.62 -25.74 18.41
C SER A 561 -5.05 -25.22 18.47
N LEU A 562 -5.56 -24.62 17.39
CA LEU A 562 -6.92 -24.10 17.33
C LEU A 562 -7.97 -25.22 17.35
N ASN A 563 -7.69 -26.37 16.71
CA ASN A 563 -8.55 -27.56 16.82
C ASN A 563 -8.65 -28.14 18.24
N ALA A 564 -7.68 -27.84 19.12
CA ALA A 564 -7.71 -28.30 20.51
C ALA A 564 -8.57 -27.39 21.42
N CYS A 565 -9.00 -26.22 20.92
CA CYS A 565 -9.90 -25.33 21.65
C CYS A 565 -11.32 -25.94 21.71
N GLN A 566 -12.07 -25.60 22.76
CA GLN A 566 -13.48 -26.00 22.87
C GLN A 566 -14.40 -25.13 22.03
N MET A 567 -13.97 -23.91 21.72
CA MET A 567 -14.71 -23.00 20.86
C MET A 567 -13.79 -22.07 20.09
N VAL A 568 -13.88 -22.07 18.77
CA VAL A 568 -13.23 -21.08 17.90
C VAL A 568 -14.28 -20.30 17.11
N VAL A 569 -14.25 -18.98 17.26
CA VAL A 569 -15.20 -18.04 16.63
C VAL A 569 -14.45 -17.19 15.62
N THR A 570 -14.73 -17.37 14.33
CA THR A 570 -14.12 -16.56 13.26
C THR A 570 -15.07 -15.46 12.81
N LEU A 571 -14.64 -14.21 12.95
CA LEU A 571 -15.27 -13.04 12.33
C LEU A 571 -14.50 -12.74 11.04
N SER A 572 -15.10 -13.02 9.88
CA SER A 572 -14.43 -12.83 8.57
C SER A 572 -15.40 -12.35 7.48
N PRO A 573 -14.93 -11.57 6.49
CA PRO A 573 -15.69 -11.31 5.26
C PRO A 573 -15.87 -12.53 4.36
N PHE A 574 -15.11 -13.60 4.60
CA PHE A 574 -14.99 -14.78 3.74
C PHE A 574 -15.25 -16.08 4.49
N LYS A 575 -15.53 -17.16 3.75
CA LYS A 575 -15.63 -18.53 4.27
C LYS A 575 -14.24 -19.10 4.62
N ALA A 576 -13.57 -18.45 5.57
CA ALA A 576 -12.23 -18.80 6.04
C ALA A 576 -12.28 -19.66 7.31
N ASN A 577 -11.15 -20.28 7.67
CA ASN A 577 -10.96 -21.02 8.93
C ASN A 577 -11.96 -22.17 9.17
N MET A 578 -12.59 -22.70 8.12
CA MET A 578 -13.65 -23.72 8.21
C MET A 578 -13.17 -25.06 8.79
N SER A 579 -11.88 -25.35 8.70
CA SER A 579 -11.27 -26.60 9.18
C SER A 579 -11.35 -26.72 10.71
N PHE A 580 -11.11 -25.62 11.43
CA PHE A 580 -10.99 -25.60 12.90
C PHE A 580 -11.99 -24.68 13.62
N SER A 581 -12.80 -23.88 12.91
CA SER A 581 -13.80 -23.01 13.54
C SER A 581 -15.08 -23.78 13.91
N ASP A 582 -15.75 -23.34 14.98
CA ASP A 582 -17.09 -23.78 15.38
C ASP A 582 -18.17 -22.80 14.95
N VAL A 583 -17.81 -21.52 14.86
CA VAL A 583 -18.70 -20.43 14.48
C VAL A 583 -18.04 -19.53 13.44
N LEU A 584 -18.77 -19.20 12.38
CA LEU A 584 -18.40 -18.16 11.42
C LEU A 584 -19.40 -17.01 11.49
N LEU A 585 -18.91 -15.80 11.72
CA LEU A 585 -19.71 -14.57 11.76
C LEU A 585 -19.33 -13.66 10.58
N PRO A 586 -20.26 -13.35 9.66
CA PRO A 586 -19.99 -12.53 8.47
C PRO A 586 -19.80 -11.07 8.83
N ILE A 587 -18.56 -10.59 8.73
CA ILE A 587 -18.24 -9.17 8.90
C ILE A 587 -18.05 -8.44 7.57
N ALA A 588 -18.34 -7.15 7.56
CA ALA A 588 -18.20 -6.30 6.38
C ALA A 588 -16.71 -5.98 6.09
N PRO A 589 -16.24 -6.07 4.83
CA PRO A 589 -14.94 -5.53 4.42
C PRO A 589 -14.96 -3.99 4.44
N PHE A 590 -13.79 -3.36 4.29
CA PHE A 590 -13.60 -1.89 4.37
C PHE A 590 -14.51 -1.06 3.43
N THR A 591 -15.03 -1.64 2.36
CA THR A 591 -15.95 -0.96 1.43
C THR A 591 -17.41 -0.95 1.91
N GLU A 592 -17.75 -1.76 2.90
CA GLU A 592 -19.10 -2.00 3.42
C GLU A 592 -19.28 -1.48 4.87
N THR A 593 -18.19 -1.01 5.50
CA THR A 593 -18.19 -0.45 6.85
C THR A 593 -17.51 0.93 6.89
N PRO A 594 -17.99 1.88 7.71
CA PRO A 594 -17.16 3.01 8.10
C PRO A 594 -16.06 2.55 9.06
N GLY A 595 -14.98 3.32 9.15
CA GLY A 595 -13.95 3.12 10.14
C GLY A 595 -12.72 3.98 9.88
N THR A 596 -11.71 3.74 10.71
CA THR A 596 -10.50 4.56 10.74
C THR A 596 -9.25 3.70 10.68
N PHE A 597 -8.28 4.10 9.84
CA PHE A 597 -6.93 3.53 9.85
C PHE A 597 -5.91 4.57 10.29
N VAL A 598 -4.86 4.12 10.98
CA VAL A 598 -3.70 4.92 11.35
C VAL A 598 -2.49 4.35 10.61
N ASN A 599 -1.96 5.11 9.66
CA ASN A 599 -0.86 4.68 8.80
C ASN A 599 0.50 4.71 9.52
N ALA A 600 1.58 4.32 8.83
CA ALA A 600 2.93 4.20 9.39
C ALA A 600 3.46 5.51 10.01
N GLU A 601 3.11 6.67 9.47
CA GLU A 601 3.53 7.97 10.01
C GLU A 601 2.66 8.46 11.18
N GLY A 602 1.67 7.67 11.62
CA GLY A 602 0.76 8.03 12.70
C GLY A 602 -0.42 8.91 12.27
N ARG A 603 -0.66 9.06 10.96
CA ARG A 603 -1.79 9.83 10.44
C ARG A 603 -3.06 9.01 10.49
N MET A 604 -4.09 9.58 11.11
CA MET A 604 -5.42 9.00 11.20
C MET A 604 -6.23 9.36 9.95
N GLN A 605 -6.83 8.35 9.31
CA GLN A 605 -7.59 8.49 8.08
C GLN A 605 -8.93 7.76 8.22
N GLY A 606 -10.00 8.54 8.37
CA GLY A 606 -11.37 8.03 8.41
C GLY A 606 -11.94 7.81 7.02
N PHE A 607 -12.73 6.76 6.85
CA PHE A 607 -13.46 6.45 5.62
C PHE A 607 -14.88 5.98 5.92
N HIS A 608 -15.74 6.04 4.91
CA HIS A 608 -17.14 5.65 5.01
C HIS A 608 -17.40 4.42 4.14
N ALA A 609 -18.41 3.64 4.48
CA ALA A 609 -18.92 2.59 3.61
C ALA A 609 -19.29 3.18 2.24
N VAL A 610 -18.79 2.57 1.16
CA VAL A 610 -19.03 3.01 -0.23
C VAL A 610 -20.16 2.22 -0.88
N VAL A 611 -20.47 1.04 -0.35
CA VAL A 611 -21.61 0.18 -0.69
C VAL A 611 -22.28 -0.32 0.60
N LYS A 612 -23.53 -0.77 0.50
CA LYS A 612 -24.21 -1.46 1.61
C LYS A 612 -23.59 -2.84 1.83
N PRO A 613 -23.54 -3.32 3.10
CA PRO A 613 -23.15 -4.69 3.43
C PRO A 613 -23.85 -5.73 2.54
N LEU A 614 -23.09 -6.71 2.08
CA LEU A 614 -23.58 -7.79 1.23
C LEU A 614 -24.39 -8.82 2.04
N ALA A 615 -25.63 -9.10 1.63
CA ALA A 615 -26.51 -10.06 2.30
C ALA A 615 -26.65 -9.78 3.82
N GLU A 616 -26.40 -10.77 4.68
CA GLU A 616 -26.51 -10.62 6.13
C GLU A 616 -25.20 -10.14 6.79
N THR A 617 -24.19 -9.71 6.04
CA THR A 617 -22.95 -9.18 6.64
C THR A 617 -23.24 -7.94 7.49
N ARG A 618 -22.44 -7.75 8.54
CA ARG A 618 -22.53 -6.59 9.44
C ARG A 618 -21.14 -6.00 9.69
N PRO A 619 -20.99 -4.68 9.85
CA PRO A 619 -19.75 -4.09 10.39
C PRO A 619 -19.27 -4.81 11.65
N ALA A 620 -17.97 -5.16 11.75
CA ALA A 620 -17.51 -5.97 12.88
C ALA A 620 -17.66 -5.22 14.21
N TRP A 621 -17.53 -3.88 14.22
CA TRP A 621 -17.78 -3.07 15.41
C TRP A 621 -19.21 -3.26 15.95
N LYS A 622 -20.22 -3.42 15.08
CA LYS A 622 -21.60 -3.71 15.50
C LYS A 622 -21.73 -5.11 16.08
N VAL A 623 -21.04 -6.08 15.47
CA VAL A 623 -21.04 -7.48 15.95
C VAL A 623 -20.42 -7.54 17.35
N LEU A 624 -19.25 -6.92 17.55
CA LEU A 624 -18.56 -6.84 18.84
C LEU A 624 -19.41 -6.11 19.89
N ARG A 625 -20.04 -4.99 19.51
CA ARG A 625 -20.97 -4.24 20.36
C ARG A 625 -22.13 -5.11 20.87
N VAL A 626 -22.82 -5.80 19.96
CA VAL A 626 -23.97 -6.64 20.33
C VAL A 626 -23.53 -7.84 21.16
N LEU A 627 -22.39 -8.45 20.81
CA LEU A 627 -21.83 -9.55 21.60
C LEU A 627 -21.49 -9.12 23.03
N ALA A 628 -20.91 -7.94 23.22
CA ALA A 628 -20.64 -7.38 24.55
C ALA A 628 -21.93 -7.19 25.37
N ASN A 629 -22.99 -6.68 24.73
CA ASN A 629 -24.30 -6.52 25.39
C ASN A 629 -24.90 -7.87 25.82
N LEU A 630 -24.80 -8.91 24.98
CA LEU A 630 -25.24 -10.27 25.35
C LEU A 630 -24.40 -10.91 26.46
N LEU A 631 -23.16 -10.42 26.64
CA LEU A 631 -22.26 -10.80 27.73
C LEU A 631 -22.46 -9.94 28.99
N ASP A 632 -23.45 -9.04 28.99
CA ASP A 632 -23.77 -8.12 30.09
C ASP A 632 -22.60 -7.19 30.47
N LEU A 633 -21.79 -6.79 29.48
CA LEU A 633 -20.64 -5.91 29.68
C LEU A 633 -21.04 -4.43 29.56
N PRO A 634 -20.63 -3.57 30.51
CA PRO A 634 -20.94 -2.14 30.45
C PRO A 634 -20.07 -1.40 29.42
N GLY A 635 -20.54 -0.25 28.94
CA GLY A 635 -19.73 0.65 28.10
C GLY A 635 -19.74 0.33 26.60
N PHE A 636 -20.74 -0.41 26.12
CA PHE A 636 -20.90 -0.78 24.71
C PHE A 636 -22.16 -0.19 24.05
N ASP A 637 -22.78 0.83 24.63
CA ASP A 637 -24.00 1.47 24.11
C ASP A 637 -23.74 2.47 22.96
N PHE A 638 -22.83 2.13 22.04
CA PHE A 638 -22.47 2.97 20.89
C PHE A 638 -23.52 2.89 19.78
N GLU A 639 -23.93 4.03 19.21
CA GLU A 639 -24.88 4.07 18.10
C GLU A 639 -24.18 4.14 16.73
N SER A 640 -22.96 4.68 16.70
CA SER A 640 -22.14 4.88 15.51
C SER A 640 -20.68 4.44 15.70
N SER A 641 -19.94 4.26 14.59
CA SER A 641 -18.49 4.03 14.66
C SER A 641 -17.73 5.26 15.17
N SER A 642 -18.27 6.46 14.93
CA SER A 642 -17.67 7.70 15.46
C SER A 642 -17.73 7.76 16.98
N ASP A 643 -18.82 7.26 17.59
CA ASP A 643 -18.95 7.20 19.06
C ASP A 643 -17.86 6.30 19.66
N VAL A 644 -17.51 5.20 18.98
CA VAL A 644 -16.41 4.31 19.37
C VAL A 644 -15.07 5.02 19.23
N LEU A 645 -14.84 5.71 18.12
CA LEU A 645 -13.61 6.44 17.85
C LEU A 645 -13.35 7.53 18.92
N GLU A 646 -14.40 8.21 19.39
CA GLU A 646 -14.31 9.23 20.45
C GLU A 646 -13.83 8.67 21.80
N GLN A 647 -13.96 7.35 22.04
CA GLN A 647 -13.42 6.70 23.24
C GLN A 647 -11.92 6.43 23.18
N ILE A 648 -11.28 6.63 22.02
CA ILE A 648 -9.88 6.28 21.80
C ILE A 648 -9.00 7.51 22.02
N PRO A 649 -8.29 7.61 23.16
CA PRO A 649 -7.49 8.79 23.46
C PRO A 649 -6.19 8.82 22.62
N GLY A 650 -5.51 9.97 22.63
CA GLY A 650 -4.15 10.09 22.09
C GLY A 650 -4.07 10.41 20.59
N VAL A 651 -5.11 11.01 20.04
CA VAL A 651 -5.10 11.63 18.71
C VAL A 651 -5.33 13.13 18.86
N VAL A 652 -4.53 13.95 18.18
CA VAL A 652 -4.64 15.41 18.13
C VAL A 652 -4.64 15.83 16.66
N ALA A 653 -5.68 16.55 16.23
CA ALA A 653 -5.81 17.08 14.87
C ALA A 653 -5.62 16.03 13.74
N GLY A 654 -6.11 14.80 13.93
CA GLY A 654 -6.00 13.72 12.93
C GLY A 654 -4.63 13.04 12.89
N GLN A 655 -3.78 13.25 13.89
CA GLN A 655 -2.47 12.64 14.04
C GLN A 655 -2.37 12.00 15.43
N VAL A 656 -1.72 10.84 15.57
CA VAL A 656 -1.37 10.31 16.89
C VAL A 656 -0.51 11.33 17.63
N ALA A 657 -0.85 11.58 18.89
CA ALA A 657 -0.17 12.58 19.71
C ALA A 657 1.34 12.28 19.78
N ALA A 658 2.16 13.32 19.59
CA ALA A 658 3.61 13.16 19.42
C ALA A 658 4.29 12.54 20.65
N ASP A 659 3.74 12.75 21.85
CA ASP A 659 4.19 12.15 23.11
C ASP A 659 3.89 10.65 23.21
N ARG A 660 2.97 10.13 22.39
CA ARG A 660 2.68 8.69 22.29
C ARG A 660 3.54 7.98 21.24
N LEU A 661 4.06 8.71 20.25
CA LEU A 661 4.89 8.14 19.17
C LEU A 661 6.36 8.08 19.60
N SER A 662 6.92 6.89 19.74
CA SER A 662 8.35 6.76 20.02
C SER A 662 8.89 5.41 19.58
N ASN A 663 10.06 5.45 18.93
CA ASN A 663 10.85 4.26 18.60
C ASN A 663 12.02 4.05 19.58
N ALA A 664 12.13 4.87 20.63
CA ALA A 664 13.21 4.76 21.61
C ALA A 664 13.22 3.37 22.28
N SER A 665 14.42 2.79 22.35
CA SER A 665 14.68 1.55 23.06
C SER A 665 16.02 1.65 23.78
N GLN A 666 16.04 1.26 25.06
CA GLN A 666 17.25 1.08 25.86
C GLN A 666 17.35 -0.38 26.36
N GLY A 667 16.68 -1.31 25.68
CA GLY A 667 16.72 -2.72 26.03
C GLY A 667 18.13 -3.29 25.91
N ASP A 668 18.39 -4.37 26.65
CA ASP A 668 19.66 -5.10 26.58
C ASP A 668 19.91 -5.59 25.16
N ILE A 669 21.12 -5.37 24.66
CA ILE A 669 21.50 -5.77 23.31
C ILE A 669 22.05 -7.19 23.35
N VAL A 670 21.30 -8.11 22.77
CA VAL A 670 21.72 -9.49 22.55
C VAL A 670 22.11 -9.66 21.08
N VAL A 671 23.39 -9.95 20.85
CA VAL A 671 23.97 -10.23 19.51
C VAL A 671 24.29 -11.71 19.29
N ALA A 672 24.08 -12.54 20.31
CA ALA A 672 24.31 -13.97 20.19
C ALA A 672 23.44 -14.55 19.06
N ALA A 673 24.02 -15.47 18.29
CA ALA A 673 23.32 -16.27 17.30
C ALA A 673 22.42 -17.29 18.02
N ASP A 674 21.44 -16.80 18.77
CA ASP A 674 20.36 -17.65 19.22
C ASP A 674 19.50 -17.97 17.99
N SER A 675 19.35 -19.27 17.72
CA SER A 675 18.74 -19.82 16.52
C SER A 675 17.21 -19.74 16.61
N GLY A 676 16.67 -18.54 16.83
CA GLY A 676 15.23 -18.32 16.79
C GLY A 676 14.65 -18.69 15.41
N PRO A 677 13.33 -18.89 15.31
CA PRO A 677 12.70 -19.17 14.03
C PRO A 677 12.96 -18.02 13.05
N ALA A 678 13.09 -18.35 11.76
CA ALA A 678 13.16 -17.34 10.72
C ALA A 678 11.92 -16.42 10.80
N PRO A 679 12.06 -15.10 10.58
CA PRO A 679 10.93 -14.19 10.64
C PRO A 679 9.84 -14.56 9.63
N ALA A 680 8.60 -14.66 10.10
CA ALA A 680 7.45 -14.92 9.24
C ALA A 680 7.03 -13.62 8.51
N VAL A 681 7.08 -13.61 7.17
CA VAL A 681 6.66 -12.45 6.36
C VAL A 681 5.79 -12.95 5.22
N ALA A 682 4.66 -12.27 5.01
CA ALA A 682 3.73 -12.62 3.94
C ALA A 682 4.20 -12.05 2.58
N SER A 683 3.91 -12.79 1.51
CA SER A 683 4.06 -12.28 0.14
C SER A 683 3.07 -11.15 -0.14
N ILE A 684 3.39 -10.28 -1.10
CA ILE A 684 2.59 -9.09 -1.47
C ILE A 684 1.11 -9.39 -1.74
N TYR A 685 0.78 -10.56 -2.30
CA TYR A 685 -0.59 -10.99 -2.62
C TYR A 685 -1.13 -12.06 -1.65
N GLN A 686 -0.51 -12.18 -0.48
CA GLN A 686 -0.90 -13.08 0.62
C GLN A 686 -1.06 -12.34 1.96
N LEU A 687 -1.04 -10.99 1.95
CA LEU A 687 -1.07 -10.15 3.17
C LEU A 687 -2.35 -10.28 3.99
N ASP A 688 -3.50 -10.34 3.31
CA ASP A 688 -4.83 -10.36 3.91
C ASP A 688 -5.83 -11.14 3.05
N GLY A 689 -7.03 -11.36 3.59
CA GLY A 689 -8.06 -12.16 2.94
C GLY A 689 -8.58 -11.58 1.61
N LEU A 690 -8.49 -10.27 1.37
CA LEU A 690 -8.93 -9.63 0.12
C LEU A 690 -7.93 -9.93 -1.01
N VAL A 691 -6.64 -9.71 -0.76
CA VAL A 691 -5.62 -9.94 -1.80
C VAL A 691 -5.48 -11.43 -2.15
N ARG A 692 -5.66 -12.32 -1.17
CA ARG A 692 -5.66 -13.79 -1.37
C ARG A 692 -6.75 -14.26 -2.33
N ARG A 693 -7.87 -13.55 -2.39
CA ARG A 693 -9.07 -13.93 -3.16
C ARG A 693 -9.25 -13.11 -4.44
N ALA A 694 -8.30 -12.25 -4.78
CA ALA A 694 -8.32 -11.48 -6.01
C ALA A 694 -7.65 -12.28 -7.15
N THR A 695 -8.46 -12.84 -8.05
CA THR A 695 -8.00 -13.78 -9.08
C THR A 695 -6.89 -13.20 -9.95
N SER A 696 -7.00 -11.95 -10.40
CA SER A 696 -5.98 -11.36 -11.28
C SER A 696 -4.64 -11.17 -10.59
N LEU A 697 -4.64 -10.87 -9.29
CA LEU A 697 -3.43 -10.78 -8.48
C LEU A 697 -2.77 -12.15 -8.31
N GLN A 698 -3.57 -13.20 -8.08
CA GLN A 698 -3.05 -14.57 -7.94
C GLN A 698 -2.43 -15.13 -9.24
N LEU A 699 -2.75 -14.54 -10.40
CA LEU A 699 -2.17 -14.92 -11.70
C LEU A 699 -0.82 -14.25 -12.00
N THR A 700 -0.37 -13.29 -11.19
CA THR A 700 0.89 -12.57 -11.37
C THR A 700 2.10 -13.45 -11.07
N ALA A 701 3.29 -13.05 -11.54
CA ALA A 701 4.53 -13.77 -11.25
C ALA A 701 4.84 -13.85 -9.74
N ASP A 702 4.55 -12.78 -8.97
CA ASP A 702 4.81 -12.75 -7.53
C ASP A 702 3.93 -13.75 -6.76
N ALA A 703 2.64 -13.86 -7.10
CA ALA A 703 1.74 -14.82 -6.47
C ALA A 703 2.13 -16.27 -6.81
N ARG A 704 2.45 -16.55 -8.08
CA ARG A 704 2.90 -17.88 -8.50
C ARG A 704 4.19 -18.32 -7.81
N LYS A 705 5.13 -17.39 -7.59
CA LYS A 705 6.36 -17.66 -6.83
C LYS A 705 6.06 -18.00 -5.37
N ALA A 706 5.10 -17.32 -4.75
CA ALA A 706 4.68 -17.61 -3.39
C ALA A 706 4.03 -18.99 -3.26
N ALA A 707 3.09 -19.32 -4.16
CA ALA A 707 2.42 -20.63 -4.18
C ALA A 707 3.42 -21.78 -4.37
N ALA A 708 4.40 -21.63 -5.28
CA ALA A 708 5.44 -22.64 -5.48
C ALA A 708 6.34 -22.81 -4.24
N PHE A 709 6.55 -21.76 -3.45
CA PHE A 709 7.30 -21.85 -2.20
C PHE A 709 6.49 -22.59 -1.13
N GLU A 710 5.19 -22.31 -1.02
CA GLU A 710 4.27 -22.99 -0.10
C GLU A 710 4.20 -24.50 -0.40
N GLU A 711 4.06 -24.91 -1.67
CA GLU A 711 4.03 -26.33 -2.08
C GLU A 711 5.33 -27.10 -1.78
N VAL A 712 6.48 -26.42 -1.76
CA VAL A 712 7.79 -27.04 -1.44
C VAL A 712 8.05 -27.07 0.07
N SER A 713 7.38 -26.21 0.83
CA SER A 713 7.53 -26.07 2.29
C SER A 713 6.52 -26.88 3.11
N ALA A 714 5.40 -27.28 2.50
CA ALA A 714 4.39 -28.19 3.06
C ALA A 714 4.79 -29.65 2.82
#